data_AF-A0A9N9ZED7-F1
#
_entry.id   AF-A0A9N9ZED7-F1
#
_cell.length_a   1.000
_cell.length_b   1.000
_cell.length_c   1.000
_cell.angle_alpha   90.00
_cell.angle_beta   90.00
_cell.angle_gamma   90.00
#
_symmetry.space_group_name_H-M   'P 1'
#
loop_
_entity.id
_entity.type
_entity.pdbx_description
1 polymer ?
#
loop_
_entity_poly.entity_id
_entity_poly.type
_entity_poly.pdbx_seq_one_letter_code
_entity_poly.pdbx_strand_id
1 'polypeptide(L)'
;MRLGSIGNIAAILASLAVELASAVPQCATSERLQRQSEGERLVFAHFMIGIVGSRASAAAYDDDMKRAKAAGIDAFALNIGTDDYSETQLNYAYESAANNDMKVFISFDFNWYNVTEGTRVGNLVATYASKSAQLIVDNKVFVSSFAGDGVDSSAIREAAGREVFWAPNFHPGEADFSTIDAALNWMGWNNDGNNKAPKPGATVTVEDGDKSYAQALAGKPYVAPVSPWFFTHYGPEVDYSKNWVFQGDTLWYDRWQQILQLQPRFLEIVTWNDYGESHYVGRLDSPHGDDGNSKWVYGFPHNGWLDMAVPFISAYHDGASDATPYIKENQIVYWFRPTRSDLDCDATDTTMEDANNSTGNYFKGRPDGWETMEDKVFIVTLLTEAGRLEVTAGGKTESFEAPKGPAKFSVDMAAGAVTFRLYNGDKVVLEGDAGMQILDHCPCGIYNFNPYVGTIPAGEPDELLPEAYSSIMAGLKVSTCGPYGAAATAATSTLAAVEAKITLRSKTMATELRNIPTTRTDPDDRNSHEEELGENAIPMLPLVDKGTEAWKYLLGSFLIEAVLWGFPLCFGVFQNHYASTPKFGNDPNIPVIGTLATSLQFLGAPVAAPFVKRFGRWRQHMVIFGSAICVVSLVLASFVNTVVGLIWTQGVLYGVGFLILYLPVVSMLNEWFVHRRGFAYGILYAGGGINGVGLPFLLEWLLTKWGHPSTLRIMAVAQFVLVAPVLPFLKGRLPHSHHSVLQPIDLKFFRAPLFWVFGLSNLCQGLAYYIPSLYLPSIASALGLSGTVGALILAANNLASAVGLLSFGHLTDRFKNIYILIFISTAVSAVASFGLWGYSHSLVSLLMFSIIYGWSAGAYAVFWPKFGSIISEDPQPVYSMMSFGKGIGNIVTGPISALLVTRPVQLSAYGLGRFEPAIIFVGSLMLCSSLGIIGWPLKQYLVRSR
;
A
#
# COMPACT_ATOMS: atom_id res chain seq x y z
N MET A 1 -35.36 -34.12 56.11
CA MET A 1 -35.57 -32.81 55.46
C MET A 1 -34.25 -32.06 55.55
N ARG A 2 -33.23 -32.33 54.72
CA ARG A 2 -33.08 -32.47 53.25
C ARG A 2 -32.80 -31.13 52.56
N LEU A 3 -31.49 -30.90 52.41
CA LEU A 3 -30.86 -30.31 51.23
C LEU A 3 -31.59 -30.73 49.95
N GLY A 4 -32.02 -29.75 49.14
CA GLY A 4 -32.63 -30.02 47.85
C GLY A 4 -33.27 -28.77 47.27
N SER A 5 -32.51 -27.96 46.53
CA SER A 5 -33.07 -27.06 45.51
C SER A 5 -32.03 -26.33 44.63
N ILE A 6 -30.72 -26.38 44.93
CA ILE A 6 -29.71 -25.69 44.08
C ILE A 6 -29.16 -26.59 42.95
N GLY A 7 -29.41 -27.91 43.00
CA GLY A 7 -28.96 -28.86 41.97
C GLY A 7 -29.82 -28.93 40.69
N ASN A 8 -31.07 -28.45 40.71
CA ASN A 8 -32.00 -28.64 39.59
C ASN A 8 -31.90 -27.56 38.50
N ILE A 9 -31.38 -26.38 38.78
CA ILE A 9 -31.26 -25.32 37.76
C ILE A 9 -30.05 -25.57 36.85
N ALA A 10 -28.95 -26.11 37.39
CA ALA A 10 -27.79 -26.52 36.60
C ALA A 10 -28.09 -27.75 35.72
N ALA A 11 -28.93 -28.68 36.20
CA ALA A 11 -29.34 -29.85 35.41
C ALA A 11 -30.32 -29.49 34.29
N ILE A 12 -31.24 -28.53 34.51
CA ILE A 12 -32.20 -28.07 33.49
C ILE A 12 -31.50 -27.25 32.40
N LEU A 13 -30.50 -26.43 32.76
CA LEU A 13 -29.68 -25.69 31.78
C LEU A 13 -28.74 -26.63 30.98
N ALA A 14 -28.25 -27.70 31.60
CA ALA A 14 -27.46 -28.72 30.90
C ALA A 14 -28.31 -29.59 29.94
N SER A 15 -29.57 -29.89 30.27
CA SER A 15 -30.46 -30.66 29.38
C SER A 15 -30.98 -29.83 28.20
N LEU A 16 -31.24 -28.53 28.39
CA LEU A 16 -31.62 -27.62 27.29
C LEU A 16 -30.46 -27.37 26.30
N ALA A 17 -29.21 -27.39 26.78
CA ALA A 17 -28.03 -27.30 25.92
C ALA A 17 -27.81 -28.58 25.08
N VAL A 18 -28.30 -29.74 25.54
CA VAL A 18 -28.20 -31.01 24.79
C VAL A 18 -29.31 -31.15 23.75
N GLU A 19 -30.52 -30.63 23.99
CA GLU A 19 -31.60 -30.63 22.98
C GLU A 19 -31.39 -29.59 21.87
N LEU A 20 -30.76 -28.44 22.16
CA LEU A 20 -30.31 -27.48 21.15
C LEU A 20 -29.08 -27.95 20.34
N ALA A 21 -28.32 -28.93 20.86
CA ALA A 21 -27.24 -29.57 20.11
C ALA A 21 -27.74 -30.65 19.14
N SER A 22 -28.96 -31.18 19.33
CA SER A 22 -29.58 -32.15 18.43
C SER A 22 -30.41 -31.55 17.27
N ALA A 23 -30.47 -30.22 17.17
CA ALA A 23 -31.09 -29.50 16.05
C ALA A 23 -30.08 -28.71 15.21
N VAL A 24 -28.79 -29.00 15.35
CA VAL A 24 -27.78 -28.63 14.35
C VAL A 24 -27.93 -29.63 13.20
N PRO A 25 -28.05 -29.22 11.93
CA PRO A 25 -28.00 -30.16 10.81
C PRO A 25 -26.63 -30.87 10.82
N GLN A 26 -26.60 -32.06 11.43
CA GLN A 26 -25.56 -33.06 11.19
C GLN A 26 -25.79 -33.65 9.79
N CYS A 27 -25.34 -32.95 8.75
CA CYS A 27 -24.79 -33.52 7.49
C CYS A 27 -24.51 -32.39 6.48
N ALA A 28 -23.33 -31.78 6.54
CA ALA A 28 -22.77 -31.03 5.40
C ALA A 28 -21.24 -30.90 5.51
N THR A 29 -20.70 -30.62 6.70
CA THR A 29 -19.26 -30.47 6.94
C THR A 29 -18.50 -31.79 6.86
N SER A 30 -19.07 -32.89 7.37
CA SER A 30 -18.48 -34.24 7.22
C SER A 30 -18.53 -34.73 5.77
N GLU A 31 -19.63 -34.46 5.04
CA GLU A 31 -19.76 -34.83 3.62
C GLU A 31 -18.86 -34.01 2.70
N ARG A 32 -18.58 -32.73 3.00
CA ARG A 32 -17.64 -31.90 2.22
C ARG A 32 -16.19 -32.30 2.40
N LEU A 33 -15.75 -32.56 3.65
CA LEU A 33 -14.41 -33.07 3.92
C LEU A 33 -14.17 -34.45 3.27
N GLN A 34 -15.21 -35.29 3.21
CA GLN A 34 -15.17 -36.58 2.53
C GLN A 34 -15.18 -36.46 0.99
N ARG A 35 -15.90 -35.46 0.43
CA ARG A 35 -15.87 -35.13 -1.01
C ARG A 35 -14.47 -34.71 -1.49
N GLN A 36 -13.70 -33.98 -0.69
CA GLN A 36 -12.36 -33.53 -1.07
C GLN A 36 -11.33 -34.66 -1.15
N SER A 37 -11.55 -35.80 -0.48
CA SER A 37 -10.63 -36.95 -0.53
C SER A 37 -10.97 -37.99 -1.61
N GLU A 38 -12.19 -37.97 -2.17
CA GLU A 38 -12.69 -38.99 -3.12
C GLU A 38 -13.46 -38.41 -4.34
N GLY A 39 -13.51 -37.08 -4.51
CA GLY A 39 -14.46 -36.40 -5.39
C GLY A 39 -14.20 -36.47 -6.90
N GLU A 40 -15.22 -36.84 -7.67
CA GLU A 40 -15.23 -36.83 -9.14
C GLU A 40 -15.61 -35.46 -9.75
N ARG A 41 -16.13 -34.50 -8.98
CA ARG A 41 -16.63 -33.20 -9.49
C ARG A 41 -16.22 -32.06 -8.59
N LEU A 42 -15.10 -31.42 -8.90
CA LEU A 42 -14.56 -30.29 -8.12
C LEU A 42 -14.68 -28.98 -8.88
N VAL A 43 -14.92 -27.89 -8.14
CA VAL A 43 -15.01 -26.53 -8.66
C VAL A 43 -13.86 -25.69 -8.11
N PHE A 44 -13.09 -25.09 -9.01
CA PHE A 44 -12.00 -24.19 -8.66
C PHE A 44 -12.32 -22.76 -9.06
N ALA A 45 -11.65 -21.79 -8.44
CA ALA A 45 -11.62 -20.41 -8.90
C ALA A 45 -10.19 -19.90 -9.03
N HIS A 46 -9.90 -19.19 -10.12
CA HIS A 46 -8.56 -18.66 -10.39
C HIS A 46 -8.29 -17.39 -9.57
N PHE A 47 -7.25 -17.39 -8.76
CA PHE A 47 -6.93 -16.29 -7.85
C PHE A 47 -5.59 -15.66 -8.23
N MET A 48 -5.60 -14.38 -8.60
CA MET A 48 -4.43 -13.61 -9.00
C MET A 48 -3.62 -13.17 -7.78
N ILE A 49 -2.46 -13.81 -7.56
CA ILE A 49 -1.52 -13.40 -6.49
C ILE A 49 -0.81 -12.09 -6.85
N GLY A 50 -0.59 -11.82 -8.13
CA GLY A 50 0.15 -10.64 -8.63
C GLY A 50 -0.46 -9.29 -8.25
N ILE A 51 -1.73 -9.23 -7.86
CA ILE A 51 -2.39 -7.97 -7.46
C ILE A 51 -2.60 -7.84 -5.95
N VAL A 52 -2.21 -8.83 -5.16
CA VAL A 52 -2.42 -8.85 -3.69
C VAL A 52 -1.11 -8.72 -2.90
N GLY A 53 -0.05 -8.19 -3.53
CA GLY A 53 1.25 -7.98 -2.88
C GLY A 53 1.19 -7.11 -1.61
N SER A 54 0.16 -6.28 -1.46
CA SER A 54 -0.08 -5.43 -0.29
C SER A 54 -0.71 -6.16 0.91
N ARG A 55 -1.21 -7.38 0.75
CA ARG A 55 -1.83 -8.14 1.86
C ARG A 55 -0.77 -8.51 2.90
N ALA A 56 -1.01 -8.11 4.14
CA ALA A 56 -0.03 -8.21 5.23
C ALA A 56 -0.17 -9.47 6.11
N SER A 57 -1.19 -10.32 5.88
CA SER A 57 -1.44 -11.51 6.70
C SER A 57 -2.38 -12.50 6.00
N ALA A 58 -2.42 -13.75 6.51
CA ALA A 58 -3.41 -14.76 6.14
C ALA A 58 -4.85 -14.28 6.34
N ALA A 59 -5.14 -13.54 7.42
CA ALA A 59 -6.49 -13.04 7.70
C ALA A 59 -7.06 -12.14 6.58
N ALA A 60 -6.19 -11.51 5.77
CA ALA A 60 -6.62 -10.71 4.63
C ALA A 60 -7.19 -11.55 3.47
N TYR A 61 -7.08 -12.89 3.51
CA TYR A 61 -7.68 -13.84 2.57
C TYR A 61 -8.92 -14.52 3.14
N ASP A 62 -9.19 -14.41 4.44
CA ASP A 62 -10.23 -15.21 5.11
C ASP A 62 -11.62 -14.96 4.53
N ASP A 63 -11.93 -13.72 4.14
CA ASP A 63 -13.22 -13.38 3.55
C ASP A 63 -13.40 -14.02 2.17
N ASP A 64 -12.37 -13.97 1.32
CA ASP A 64 -12.36 -14.66 0.02
C ASP A 64 -12.58 -16.18 0.21
N MET A 65 -11.84 -16.80 1.14
CA MET A 65 -11.94 -18.24 1.43
C MET A 65 -13.35 -18.63 1.89
N LYS A 66 -13.94 -17.85 2.82
CA LYS A 66 -15.28 -18.12 3.35
C LYS A 66 -16.35 -17.99 2.28
N ARG A 67 -16.27 -16.95 1.44
CA ARG A 67 -17.26 -16.72 0.37
C ARG A 67 -17.17 -17.76 -0.73
N ALA A 68 -15.96 -18.08 -1.19
CA ALA A 68 -15.75 -19.15 -2.16
C ALA A 68 -16.32 -20.48 -1.65
N LYS A 69 -15.98 -20.83 -0.39
CA LYS A 69 -16.54 -22.02 0.26
C LYS A 69 -18.06 -22.00 0.36
N ALA A 70 -18.65 -20.85 0.70
CA ALA A 70 -20.09 -20.69 0.80
C ALA A 70 -20.78 -20.88 -0.56
N ALA A 71 -20.18 -20.38 -1.63
CA ALA A 71 -20.66 -20.56 -3.01
C ALA A 71 -20.50 -21.99 -3.55
N GLY A 72 -19.69 -22.83 -2.87
CA GLY A 72 -19.41 -24.21 -3.28
C GLY A 72 -18.14 -24.39 -4.08
N ILE A 73 -17.26 -23.39 -4.15
CA ILE A 73 -15.93 -23.56 -4.73
C ILE A 73 -15.08 -24.41 -3.77
N ASP A 74 -14.40 -25.43 -4.27
CA ASP A 74 -13.60 -26.40 -3.52
C ASP A 74 -12.14 -25.99 -3.35
N ALA A 75 -11.59 -25.19 -4.26
CA ALA A 75 -10.24 -24.67 -4.13
C ALA A 75 -10.00 -23.37 -4.90
N PHE A 76 -9.03 -22.56 -4.44
CA PHE A 76 -8.42 -21.54 -5.30
C PHE A 76 -7.20 -22.08 -6.05
N ALA A 77 -7.17 -21.82 -7.36
CA ALA A 77 -5.97 -21.93 -8.18
C ALA A 77 -5.16 -20.64 -8.03
N LEU A 78 -4.12 -20.66 -7.19
CA LEU A 78 -3.31 -19.48 -6.89
C LEU A 78 -2.34 -19.22 -8.05
N ASN A 79 -2.71 -18.29 -8.94
CA ASN A 79 -1.90 -17.86 -10.07
C ASN A 79 -0.68 -17.08 -9.59
N ILE A 80 0.51 -17.56 -9.91
CA ILE A 80 1.77 -16.92 -9.56
C ILE A 80 2.66 -16.65 -10.78
N GLY A 81 3.19 -15.44 -10.84
CA GLY A 81 4.34 -15.09 -11.66
C GLY A 81 5.65 -15.32 -10.90
N THR A 82 6.65 -14.49 -11.20
CA THR A 82 7.96 -14.51 -10.54
C THR A 82 8.17 -13.33 -9.59
N ASP A 83 7.10 -12.69 -9.12
CA ASP A 83 7.18 -11.54 -8.23
C ASP A 83 7.88 -11.85 -6.91
N ASP A 84 8.66 -10.89 -6.40
CA ASP A 84 9.45 -11.01 -5.17
C ASP A 84 8.59 -11.29 -3.92
N TYR A 85 7.28 -11.01 -3.96
CA TYR A 85 6.33 -11.27 -2.87
C TYR A 85 5.51 -12.56 -3.03
N SER A 86 5.61 -13.27 -4.17
CA SER A 86 4.76 -14.44 -4.49
C SER A 86 4.79 -15.50 -3.39
N GLU A 87 5.97 -15.88 -2.92
CA GLU A 87 6.10 -16.88 -1.84
C GLU A 87 5.50 -16.40 -0.51
N THR A 88 5.58 -15.11 -0.22
CA THR A 88 4.97 -14.55 1.01
C THR A 88 3.46 -14.65 0.92
N GLN A 89 2.88 -14.26 -0.22
CA GLN A 89 1.45 -14.32 -0.45
C GLN A 89 0.92 -15.76 -0.52
N LEU A 90 1.66 -16.68 -1.13
CA LEU A 90 1.35 -18.12 -1.07
C LEU A 90 1.29 -18.61 0.37
N ASN A 91 2.27 -18.28 1.22
CA ASN A 91 2.23 -18.70 2.63
C ASN A 91 0.97 -18.20 3.35
N TYR A 92 0.58 -16.94 3.14
CA TYR A 92 -0.65 -16.39 3.69
C TYR A 92 -1.91 -17.05 3.14
N ALA A 93 -1.98 -17.29 1.83
CA ALA A 93 -3.12 -17.96 1.20
C ALA A 93 -3.28 -19.40 1.69
N TYR A 94 -2.19 -20.18 1.78
CA TYR A 94 -2.23 -21.55 2.33
C TYR A 94 -2.59 -21.59 3.81
N GLU A 95 -2.10 -20.64 4.61
CA GLU A 95 -2.46 -20.53 6.02
C GLU A 95 -3.93 -20.16 6.20
N SER A 96 -4.43 -19.17 5.46
CA SER A 96 -5.85 -18.79 5.48
C SER A 96 -6.76 -19.93 5.01
N ALA A 97 -6.37 -20.61 3.93
CA ALA A 97 -7.11 -21.78 3.46
C ALA A 97 -7.20 -22.87 4.54
N ALA A 98 -6.09 -23.14 5.25
CA ALA A 98 -6.11 -24.08 6.37
C ALA A 98 -7.03 -23.62 7.51
N ASN A 99 -7.02 -22.32 7.85
CA ASN A 99 -7.84 -21.76 8.92
C ASN A 99 -9.34 -21.79 8.60
N ASN A 100 -9.70 -21.72 7.32
CA ASN A 100 -11.09 -21.68 6.85
C ASN A 100 -11.57 -23.03 6.28
N ASP A 101 -10.75 -24.08 6.41
CA ASP A 101 -11.04 -25.42 5.89
C ASP A 101 -11.36 -25.37 4.37
N MET A 102 -10.54 -24.61 3.64
CA MET A 102 -10.55 -24.45 2.20
C MET A 102 -9.31 -25.14 1.61
N LYS A 103 -9.36 -25.52 0.34
CA LYS A 103 -8.18 -25.99 -0.38
C LYS A 103 -7.63 -24.92 -1.30
N VAL A 104 -6.35 -25.02 -1.58
CA VAL A 104 -5.66 -24.22 -2.58
C VAL A 104 -4.64 -25.10 -3.32
N PHE A 105 -4.29 -24.68 -4.53
CA PHE A 105 -3.16 -25.23 -5.25
C PHE A 105 -2.47 -24.13 -6.04
N ILE A 106 -1.23 -24.38 -6.47
CA ILE A 106 -0.47 -23.41 -7.26
C ILE A 106 -0.82 -23.57 -8.74
N SER A 107 -1.08 -22.45 -9.40
CA SER A 107 -1.13 -22.31 -10.85
C SER A 107 0.05 -21.44 -11.31
N PHE A 108 0.98 -22.01 -12.06
CA PHE A 108 2.17 -21.29 -12.52
C PHE A 108 1.90 -20.52 -13.81
N ASP A 109 2.29 -19.24 -13.90
CA ASP A 109 2.15 -18.45 -15.12
C ASP A 109 3.41 -18.49 -16.00
N PHE A 110 3.38 -19.27 -17.08
CA PHE A 110 4.51 -19.39 -18.02
C PHE A 110 4.70 -18.21 -18.97
N ASN A 111 3.94 -17.12 -18.83
CA ASN A 111 4.38 -15.83 -19.35
C ASN A 111 5.58 -15.27 -18.56
N TRP A 112 5.76 -15.72 -17.32
CA TRP A 112 6.84 -15.30 -16.43
C TRP A 112 7.86 -16.42 -16.17
N TYR A 113 7.42 -17.68 -16.15
CA TYR A 113 8.30 -18.85 -16.06
C TYR A 113 8.75 -19.33 -17.44
N ASN A 114 9.96 -19.88 -17.53
CA ASN A 114 10.43 -20.53 -18.76
C ASN A 114 10.16 -22.04 -18.72
N VAL A 115 9.80 -22.63 -19.88
CA VAL A 115 9.55 -24.08 -20.01
C VAL A 115 10.74 -24.97 -19.62
N THR A 116 11.97 -24.42 -19.60
CA THR A 116 13.17 -25.12 -19.11
C THR A 116 13.27 -25.19 -17.59
N GLU A 117 12.39 -24.51 -16.86
CA GLU A 117 12.42 -24.39 -15.40
C GLU A 117 11.59 -25.46 -14.65
N GLY A 118 11.31 -26.62 -15.26
CA GLY A 118 10.53 -27.70 -14.64
C GLY A 118 11.02 -28.10 -13.25
N THR A 119 12.35 -28.17 -13.02
CA THR A 119 12.93 -28.44 -11.69
C THR A 119 12.59 -27.35 -10.68
N ARG A 120 12.59 -26.06 -11.07
CA ARG A 120 12.26 -24.93 -10.19
C ARG A 120 10.78 -24.98 -9.79
N VAL A 121 9.91 -25.25 -10.75
CA VAL A 121 8.47 -25.46 -10.53
C VAL A 121 8.25 -26.61 -9.55
N GLY A 122 8.87 -27.77 -9.78
CA GLY A 122 8.78 -28.93 -8.90
C GLY A 122 9.28 -28.66 -7.48
N ASN A 123 10.39 -27.94 -7.30
CA ASN A 123 10.89 -27.56 -5.98
C ASN A 123 9.90 -26.66 -5.21
N LEU A 124 9.21 -25.75 -5.90
CA LEU A 124 8.19 -24.92 -5.25
C LEU A 124 6.98 -25.77 -4.87
N VAL A 125 6.53 -26.69 -5.74
CA VAL A 125 5.49 -27.68 -5.41
C VAL A 125 5.86 -28.48 -4.16
N ALA A 126 7.10 -28.96 -4.05
CA ALA A 126 7.58 -29.70 -2.87
C ALA A 126 7.40 -28.92 -1.55
N THR A 127 7.59 -27.61 -1.60
CA THR A 127 7.50 -26.71 -0.43
C THR A 127 6.07 -26.67 0.15
N TYR A 128 5.05 -26.68 -0.71
CA TYR A 128 3.65 -26.56 -0.30
C TYR A 128 2.91 -27.90 -0.26
N ALA A 129 3.44 -28.94 -0.90
CA ALA A 129 2.80 -30.25 -1.00
C ALA A 129 2.37 -30.85 0.35
N SER A 130 3.08 -30.57 1.43
CA SER A 130 2.81 -31.11 2.78
C SER A 130 1.83 -30.26 3.61
N LYS A 131 1.42 -29.09 3.12
CA LYS A 131 0.48 -28.21 3.83
C LYS A 131 -0.91 -28.83 3.83
N SER A 132 -1.64 -28.72 4.95
CA SER A 132 -2.99 -29.30 5.09
C SER A 132 -4.01 -28.74 4.10
N ALA A 133 -3.84 -27.49 3.68
CA ALA A 133 -4.68 -26.82 2.69
C ALA A 133 -4.32 -27.16 1.23
N GLN A 134 -3.22 -27.85 0.96
CA GLN A 134 -2.89 -28.29 -0.39
C GLN A 134 -3.99 -29.22 -0.92
N LEU A 135 -4.52 -28.93 -2.10
CA LEU A 135 -5.44 -29.82 -2.78
C LEU A 135 -4.71 -31.11 -3.20
N ILE A 136 -5.29 -32.24 -2.82
CA ILE A 136 -4.82 -33.59 -3.18
C ILE A 136 -5.94 -34.27 -3.97
N VAL A 137 -5.61 -34.83 -5.13
CA VAL A 137 -6.55 -35.57 -6.00
C VAL A 137 -5.88 -36.87 -6.41
N ASP A 138 -6.60 -37.99 -6.33
CA ASP A 138 -6.07 -39.33 -6.64
C ASP A 138 -4.77 -39.65 -5.87
N ASN A 139 -4.68 -39.19 -4.60
CA ASN A 139 -3.49 -39.24 -3.75
C ASN A 139 -2.26 -38.46 -4.27
N LYS A 140 -2.43 -37.61 -5.27
CA LYS A 140 -1.39 -36.78 -5.88
C LYS A 140 -1.60 -35.30 -5.56
N VAL A 141 -0.52 -34.53 -5.50
CA VAL A 141 -0.54 -33.07 -5.29
C VAL A 141 -1.07 -32.39 -6.54
N PHE A 142 -2.22 -31.73 -6.47
CA PHE A 142 -2.80 -31.04 -7.62
C PHE A 142 -2.06 -29.75 -7.91
N VAL A 143 -1.67 -29.53 -9.17
CA VAL A 143 -0.95 -28.34 -9.64
C VAL A 143 -1.36 -28.06 -11.09
N SER A 144 -1.51 -26.79 -11.45
CA SER A 144 -1.81 -26.35 -12.81
C SER A 144 -0.85 -25.27 -13.29
N SER A 145 -1.07 -24.77 -14.50
CA SER A 145 -0.41 -23.59 -15.04
C SER A 145 -1.28 -22.86 -16.04
N PHE A 146 -1.00 -21.57 -16.21
CA PHE A 146 -1.35 -20.81 -17.41
C PHE A 146 -0.22 -20.96 -18.43
N ALA A 147 -0.55 -21.45 -19.63
CA ALA A 147 0.42 -21.85 -20.66
C ALA A 147 1.49 -22.85 -20.15
N GLY A 148 2.60 -22.93 -20.87
CA GLY A 148 3.76 -23.78 -20.55
C GLY A 148 4.00 -24.91 -21.53
N ASP A 149 3.50 -24.81 -22.75
CA ASP A 149 3.65 -25.82 -23.81
C ASP A 149 5.12 -26.24 -23.97
N GLY A 150 5.43 -27.47 -23.56
CA GLY A 150 6.77 -28.03 -23.63
C GLY A 150 7.57 -27.99 -22.31
N VAL A 151 6.98 -27.58 -21.19
CA VAL A 151 7.63 -27.78 -19.88
C VAL A 151 7.85 -29.27 -19.60
N ASP A 152 9.03 -29.60 -19.09
CA ASP A 152 9.37 -30.97 -18.71
C ASP A 152 8.59 -31.42 -17.47
N SER A 153 7.44 -32.06 -17.72
CA SER A 153 6.57 -32.62 -16.69
C SER A 153 7.26 -33.68 -15.83
N SER A 154 8.28 -34.37 -16.37
CA SER A 154 9.05 -35.37 -15.61
C SER A 154 9.98 -34.69 -14.59
N ALA A 155 10.63 -33.60 -14.99
CA ALA A 155 11.46 -32.80 -14.09
C ALA A 155 10.65 -32.16 -12.95
N ILE A 156 9.41 -31.72 -13.21
CA ILE A 156 8.49 -31.24 -12.16
C ILE A 156 8.22 -32.34 -11.14
N ARG A 157 7.83 -33.54 -11.61
CA ARG A 157 7.51 -34.68 -10.73
C ARG A 157 8.72 -35.14 -9.92
N GLU A 158 9.89 -35.23 -10.55
CA GLU A 158 11.13 -35.65 -9.88
C GLU A 158 11.52 -34.66 -8.78
N ALA A 159 11.51 -33.36 -9.07
CA ALA A 159 11.88 -32.32 -8.11
C ALA A 159 10.82 -32.13 -6.99
N ALA A 160 9.55 -32.38 -7.26
CA ALA A 160 8.49 -32.30 -6.26
C ALA A 160 8.65 -33.33 -5.11
N GLY A 161 9.34 -34.44 -5.37
CA GLY A 161 9.56 -35.51 -4.37
C GLY A 161 8.28 -36.22 -3.90
N ARG A 162 7.14 -35.97 -4.57
CA ARG A 162 5.82 -36.57 -4.36
C ARG A 162 5.11 -36.69 -5.70
N GLU A 163 4.14 -37.59 -5.80
CA GLU A 163 3.33 -37.69 -7.01
C GLU A 163 2.50 -36.41 -7.22
N VAL A 164 2.62 -35.83 -8.42
CA VAL A 164 1.92 -34.61 -8.83
C VAL A 164 0.80 -34.98 -9.80
N PHE A 165 -0.39 -34.43 -9.58
CA PHE A 165 -1.47 -34.40 -10.57
C PHE A 165 -1.29 -33.12 -11.38
N TRP A 166 -0.71 -33.25 -12.57
CA TRP A 166 -0.35 -32.11 -13.39
C TRP A 166 -1.45 -31.79 -14.41
N ALA A 167 -2.08 -30.63 -14.24
CA ALA A 167 -3.23 -30.16 -15.03
C ALA A 167 -2.98 -28.78 -15.68
N PRO A 168 -1.99 -28.64 -16.58
CA PRO A 168 -1.64 -27.35 -17.18
C PRO A 168 -2.64 -26.89 -18.22
N ASN A 169 -2.59 -25.59 -18.53
CA ASN A 169 -3.19 -25.04 -19.76
C ASN A 169 -2.26 -25.26 -20.96
N PHE A 170 -2.15 -26.51 -21.39
CA PHE A 170 -1.46 -26.87 -22.64
C PHE A 170 -2.40 -26.74 -23.84
N HIS A 171 -1.88 -26.23 -24.96
CA HIS A 171 -2.64 -26.00 -26.19
C HIS A 171 -2.69 -27.26 -27.07
N PRO A 172 -3.90 -27.74 -27.43
CA PRO A 172 -4.07 -28.85 -28.36
C PRO A 172 -3.35 -28.60 -29.69
N GLY A 173 -2.50 -29.54 -30.11
CA GLY A 173 -1.71 -29.43 -31.34
C GLY A 173 -0.32 -28.83 -31.16
N GLU A 174 -0.03 -28.21 -30.01
CA GLU A 174 1.29 -27.61 -29.71
C GLU A 174 2.07 -28.40 -28.66
N ALA A 175 1.38 -28.95 -27.65
CA ALA A 175 2.00 -29.69 -26.54
C ALA A 175 1.73 -31.20 -26.56
N ASP A 176 2.54 -31.94 -25.80
CA ASP A 176 2.39 -33.38 -25.60
C ASP A 176 1.51 -33.72 -24.39
N PHE A 177 0.24 -34.02 -24.66
CA PHE A 177 -0.76 -34.40 -23.66
C PHE A 177 -0.53 -35.80 -23.06
N SER A 178 0.41 -36.59 -23.58
CA SER A 178 0.74 -37.90 -22.98
C SER A 178 1.42 -37.75 -21.61
N THR A 179 2.10 -36.62 -21.36
CA THR A 179 2.93 -36.35 -20.18
C THR A 179 2.18 -35.77 -18.97
N ILE A 180 0.92 -35.38 -19.15
CA ILE A 180 0.09 -34.68 -18.15
C ILE A 180 -1.04 -35.57 -17.62
N ASP A 181 -1.62 -35.27 -16.45
CA ASP A 181 -2.74 -36.04 -15.88
C ASP A 181 -4.10 -35.49 -16.35
N ALA A 182 -4.20 -34.18 -16.55
CA ALA A 182 -5.37 -33.47 -17.08
C ALA A 182 -4.92 -32.22 -17.84
N ALA A 183 -5.85 -31.47 -18.43
CA ALA A 183 -5.55 -30.16 -19.00
C ALA A 183 -6.66 -29.15 -18.68
N LEU A 184 -6.23 -27.93 -18.36
CA LEU A 184 -7.09 -26.76 -18.22
C LEU A 184 -7.31 -26.12 -19.58
N ASN A 185 -8.54 -26.07 -20.04
CA ASN A 185 -8.87 -25.21 -21.17
C ASN A 185 -9.07 -23.78 -20.66
N TRP A 186 -8.38 -22.81 -21.26
CA TRP A 186 -8.48 -21.39 -20.92
C TRP A 186 -9.46 -20.63 -21.84
N MET A 187 -9.99 -21.28 -22.88
CA MET A 187 -10.97 -20.69 -23.80
C MET A 187 -12.33 -20.54 -23.10
N GLY A 188 -12.43 -19.58 -22.18
CA GLY A 188 -13.65 -19.23 -21.46
C GLY A 188 -14.61 -18.36 -22.26
N TRP A 189 -14.20 -17.88 -23.44
CA TRP A 189 -14.99 -17.00 -24.31
C TRP A 189 -14.84 -17.40 -25.78
N ASN A 190 -15.88 -17.11 -26.56
CA ASN A 190 -15.83 -17.24 -28.02
C ASN A 190 -14.73 -16.33 -28.57
N ASN A 191 -13.93 -16.83 -29.50
CA ASN A 191 -12.79 -16.10 -30.06
C ASN A 191 -12.62 -16.35 -31.57
N ASP A 192 -11.65 -15.70 -32.22
CA ASP A 192 -11.36 -15.86 -33.65
C ASP A 192 -10.38 -17.02 -33.99
N GLY A 193 -10.04 -17.85 -33.01
CA GLY A 193 -9.02 -18.91 -33.09
C GLY A 193 -7.61 -18.46 -32.71
N ASN A 194 -7.38 -17.16 -32.46
CA ASN A 194 -6.08 -16.61 -32.05
C ASN A 194 -6.17 -15.87 -30.71
N ASN A 195 -7.11 -16.30 -29.85
CA ASN A 195 -7.37 -15.66 -28.56
C ASN A 195 -7.68 -14.15 -28.69
N LYS A 196 -8.51 -13.79 -29.67
CA LYS A 196 -9.05 -12.44 -29.89
C LYS A 196 -10.56 -12.50 -30.12
N ALA A 197 -11.24 -11.36 -29.99
CA ALA A 197 -12.68 -11.30 -30.16
C ALA A 197 -13.13 -11.89 -31.51
N PRO A 198 -14.30 -12.55 -31.58
CA PRO A 198 -14.80 -13.14 -32.82
C PRO A 198 -14.86 -12.12 -33.96
N LYS A 199 -14.56 -12.57 -35.19
CA LYS A 199 -14.69 -11.75 -36.40
C LYS A 199 -15.66 -12.39 -37.38
N PRO A 200 -16.29 -11.61 -38.28
CA PRO A 200 -17.13 -12.17 -39.33
C PRO A 200 -16.41 -13.29 -40.10
N GLY A 201 -16.91 -14.52 -40.01
CA GLY A 201 -16.33 -15.70 -40.67
C GLY A 201 -15.19 -16.41 -39.91
N ALA A 202 -14.81 -15.94 -38.72
CA ALA A 202 -13.81 -16.55 -37.85
C ALA A 202 -14.33 -16.55 -36.40
N THR A 203 -15.01 -17.62 -36.01
CA THR A 203 -15.54 -17.82 -34.66
C THR A 203 -15.28 -19.25 -34.22
N VAL A 204 -14.61 -19.39 -33.08
CA VAL A 204 -14.37 -20.62 -32.36
C VAL A 204 -15.10 -20.49 -31.02
N THR A 205 -16.04 -21.41 -30.78
CA THR A 205 -16.86 -21.40 -29.57
C THR A 205 -16.13 -22.03 -28.39
N VAL A 206 -16.59 -21.76 -27.17
CA VAL A 206 -16.12 -22.46 -25.97
C VAL A 206 -16.30 -23.98 -26.12
N GLU A 207 -17.44 -24.43 -26.67
CA GLU A 207 -17.68 -25.85 -26.93
C GLU A 207 -16.76 -26.46 -27.98
N ASP A 208 -16.29 -25.70 -28.96
CA ASP A 208 -15.27 -26.19 -29.90
C ASP A 208 -13.92 -26.37 -29.20
N GLY A 209 -13.60 -25.48 -28.24
CA GLY A 209 -12.49 -25.66 -27.31
C GLY A 209 -12.64 -26.94 -26.47
N ASP A 210 -13.82 -27.18 -25.88
CA ASP A 210 -14.10 -28.41 -25.12
C ASP A 210 -13.85 -29.67 -25.96
N LYS A 211 -14.33 -29.69 -27.21
CA LYS A 211 -14.12 -30.82 -28.14
C LYS A 211 -12.63 -31.02 -28.45
N SER A 212 -11.90 -29.93 -28.69
CA SER A 212 -10.46 -29.98 -29.00
C SER A 212 -9.66 -30.56 -27.83
N TYR A 213 -9.92 -30.08 -26.61
CA TYR A 213 -9.27 -30.59 -25.40
C TYR A 213 -9.67 -32.05 -25.10
N ALA A 214 -10.95 -32.39 -25.21
CA ALA A 214 -11.42 -33.76 -25.02
C ALA A 214 -10.75 -34.75 -25.98
N GLN A 215 -10.54 -34.35 -27.24
CA GLN A 215 -9.81 -35.14 -28.22
C GLN A 215 -8.33 -35.29 -27.85
N ALA A 216 -7.65 -34.19 -27.49
CA ALA A 216 -6.23 -34.21 -27.11
C ALA A 216 -5.96 -35.01 -25.84
N LEU A 217 -6.87 -34.96 -24.86
CA LEU A 217 -6.77 -35.69 -23.59
C LEU A 217 -7.00 -37.19 -23.73
N ALA A 218 -7.61 -37.66 -24.83
CA ALA A 218 -7.82 -39.08 -25.12
C ALA A 218 -8.41 -39.88 -23.93
N GLY A 219 -9.40 -39.31 -23.24
CA GLY A 219 -10.07 -39.91 -22.09
C GLY A 219 -9.47 -39.57 -20.71
N LYS A 220 -8.40 -38.79 -20.65
CA LYS A 220 -7.92 -38.18 -19.39
C LYS A 220 -8.89 -37.10 -18.89
N PRO A 221 -8.90 -36.79 -17.59
CA PRO A 221 -9.74 -35.73 -17.03
C PRO A 221 -9.55 -34.37 -17.70
N TYR A 222 -10.65 -33.64 -17.82
CA TYR A 222 -10.73 -32.30 -18.39
C TYR A 222 -11.09 -31.29 -17.30
N VAL A 223 -10.40 -30.14 -17.27
CA VAL A 223 -10.78 -28.98 -16.45
C VAL A 223 -11.46 -27.96 -17.35
N ALA A 224 -12.78 -27.85 -17.23
CA ALA A 224 -13.60 -26.98 -18.08
C ALA A 224 -13.56 -25.52 -17.60
N PRO A 225 -13.40 -24.53 -18.49
CA PRO A 225 -13.45 -23.12 -18.12
C PRO A 225 -14.88 -22.61 -18.04
N VAL A 226 -15.11 -21.72 -17.09
CA VAL A 226 -16.30 -20.87 -17.02
C VAL A 226 -15.87 -19.46 -16.66
N SER A 227 -16.35 -18.46 -17.39
CA SER A 227 -16.08 -17.05 -17.11
C SER A 227 -17.22 -16.15 -17.60
N PRO A 228 -17.53 -15.03 -16.93
CA PRO A 228 -18.68 -14.22 -17.30
C PRO A 228 -18.39 -13.22 -18.42
N TRP A 229 -17.38 -12.38 -18.24
CA TRP A 229 -17.07 -11.23 -19.08
C TRP A 229 -15.58 -11.16 -19.34
N PHE A 230 -15.07 -10.33 -20.26
CA PHE A 230 -13.64 -10.04 -20.34
C PHE A 230 -13.46 -8.72 -21.06
N PHE A 231 -12.99 -7.71 -20.35
CA PHE A 231 -12.73 -6.39 -20.90
C PHE A 231 -11.46 -5.80 -20.31
N THR A 232 -10.64 -5.21 -21.17
CA THR A 232 -9.40 -4.52 -20.78
C THR A 232 -9.26 -3.22 -21.57
N HIS A 233 -8.71 -2.19 -20.92
CA HIS A 233 -8.59 -0.86 -21.54
C HIS A 233 -7.37 -0.08 -21.04
N TYR A 234 -6.23 -0.76 -21.04
CA TYR A 234 -4.94 -0.21 -20.65
C TYR A 234 -4.31 0.58 -21.82
N GLY A 235 -4.12 1.88 -21.62
CA GLY A 235 -3.45 2.78 -22.54
C GLY A 235 -1.94 2.96 -22.26
N PRO A 236 -1.32 4.02 -22.80
CA PRO A 236 0.12 4.30 -22.66
C PRO A 236 0.56 4.66 -21.22
N GLU A 237 -0.38 4.75 -20.28
CA GLU A 237 -0.11 4.97 -18.86
C GLU A 237 0.51 3.76 -18.14
N VAL A 238 0.42 2.55 -18.72
CA VAL A 238 1.08 1.34 -18.21
C VAL A 238 2.05 0.75 -19.23
N ASP A 239 3.03 -0.01 -18.75
CA ASP A 239 4.08 -0.59 -19.61
C ASP A 239 3.61 -1.82 -20.41
N TYR A 240 2.43 -2.39 -20.12
CA TYR A 240 1.90 -3.64 -20.70
C TYR A 240 0.50 -3.45 -21.32
N SER A 241 0.30 -2.36 -22.06
CA SER A 241 -1.00 -1.95 -22.63
C SER A 241 -1.75 -3.06 -23.39
N LYS A 242 -3.08 -3.01 -23.25
CA LYS A 242 -4.02 -4.06 -23.67
C LYS A 242 -5.40 -3.44 -23.86
N ASN A 243 -6.05 -3.62 -25.01
CA ASN A 243 -7.32 -2.97 -25.30
C ASN A 243 -8.26 -3.83 -26.15
N TRP A 244 -9.12 -4.61 -25.50
CA TRP A 244 -10.08 -5.50 -26.15
C TRP A 244 -11.25 -5.88 -25.24
N VAL A 245 -12.27 -6.47 -25.84
CA VAL A 245 -13.42 -7.08 -25.17
C VAL A 245 -13.83 -8.37 -25.87
N PHE A 246 -14.15 -9.41 -25.11
CA PHE A 246 -14.76 -10.64 -25.64
C PHE A 246 -16.28 -10.61 -25.44
N GLN A 247 -17.00 -11.32 -26.31
CA GLN A 247 -18.44 -11.47 -26.22
C GLN A 247 -18.84 -12.26 -24.95
N GLY A 248 -19.29 -11.54 -23.91
CA GLY A 248 -19.74 -12.10 -22.62
C GLY A 248 -21.26 -12.04 -22.40
N ASP A 249 -22.01 -11.37 -23.29
CA ASP A 249 -23.41 -10.97 -23.18
C ASP A 249 -24.34 -11.93 -22.41
N THR A 250 -24.46 -13.19 -22.83
CA THR A 250 -25.25 -14.24 -22.11
C THR A 250 -24.43 -15.47 -21.76
N LEU A 251 -23.12 -15.40 -21.97
CA LEU A 251 -22.22 -16.56 -21.91
C LEU A 251 -22.18 -17.18 -20.53
N TRP A 252 -22.18 -16.38 -19.46
CA TRP A 252 -22.17 -16.90 -18.08
C TRP A 252 -23.30 -17.89 -17.84
N TYR A 253 -24.53 -17.53 -18.20
CA TYR A 253 -25.70 -18.39 -18.04
C TYR A 253 -25.63 -19.62 -18.96
N ASP A 254 -25.34 -19.40 -20.24
CA ASP A 254 -25.30 -20.47 -21.23
C ASP A 254 -24.24 -21.50 -20.89
N ARG A 255 -23.08 -21.03 -20.41
CA ARG A 255 -21.97 -21.89 -20.04
C ARG A 255 -22.30 -22.75 -18.83
N TRP A 256 -22.96 -22.20 -17.80
CA TRP A 256 -23.41 -23.01 -16.67
C TRP A 256 -24.39 -24.11 -17.08
N GLN A 257 -25.31 -23.82 -18.00
CA GLN A 257 -26.20 -24.85 -18.58
C GLN A 257 -25.40 -25.93 -19.31
N GLN A 258 -24.42 -25.55 -20.13
CA GLN A 258 -23.54 -26.49 -20.84
C GLN A 258 -22.73 -27.36 -19.87
N ILE A 259 -22.21 -26.80 -18.77
CA ILE A 259 -21.43 -27.55 -17.76
C ILE A 259 -22.28 -28.65 -17.12
N LEU A 260 -23.56 -28.37 -16.83
CA LEU A 260 -24.48 -29.40 -16.30
C LEU A 260 -24.76 -30.52 -17.31
N GLN A 261 -24.60 -30.29 -18.60
CA GLN A 261 -24.68 -31.33 -19.64
C GLN A 261 -23.35 -32.05 -19.86
N LEU A 262 -22.24 -31.30 -19.88
CA LEU A 262 -20.90 -31.81 -20.14
C LEU A 262 -20.39 -32.69 -18.99
N GLN A 263 -20.75 -32.34 -17.74
CA GLN A 263 -20.35 -33.05 -16.53
C GLN A 263 -18.84 -33.34 -16.47
N PRO A 264 -17.96 -32.33 -16.68
CA PRO A 264 -16.52 -32.54 -16.61
C PRO A 264 -16.12 -32.98 -15.19
N ARG A 265 -14.96 -33.61 -15.04
CA ARG A 265 -14.44 -34.00 -13.72
C ARG A 265 -14.07 -32.77 -12.87
N PHE A 266 -13.53 -31.75 -13.54
CA PHE A 266 -13.15 -30.50 -12.89
C PHE A 266 -13.69 -29.33 -13.67
N LEU A 267 -14.01 -28.29 -12.92
CA LEU A 267 -14.44 -27.00 -13.40
C LEU A 267 -13.48 -25.96 -12.82
N GLU A 268 -13.05 -25.00 -13.62
CA GLU A 268 -12.40 -23.81 -13.13
C GLU A 268 -13.18 -22.58 -13.58
N ILE A 269 -13.72 -21.84 -12.61
CA ILE A 269 -14.08 -20.46 -12.83
C ILE A 269 -12.74 -19.75 -13.02
N VAL A 270 -12.43 -19.32 -14.23
CA VAL A 270 -11.07 -18.84 -14.59
C VAL A 270 -10.73 -17.47 -13.99
N THR A 271 -11.41 -17.12 -12.89
CA THR A 271 -11.30 -15.86 -12.19
C THR A 271 -11.92 -15.86 -10.80
N TRP A 272 -11.40 -14.97 -9.97
CA TRP A 272 -11.93 -14.58 -8.68
C TRP A 272 -11.74 -13.07 -8.52
N ASN A 273 -10.48 -12.61 -8.57
CA ASN A 273 -10.08 -11.23 -8.32
C ASN A 273 -9.35 -10.59 -9.51
N ASP A 274 -9.57 -11.04 -10.75
CA ASP A 274 -8.92 -10.43 -11.92
C ASP A 274 -9.66 -9.16 -12.38
N TYR A 275 -9.47 -8.08 -11.61
CA TYR A 275 -10.13 -6.79 -11.83
C TYR A 275 -9.66 -6.12 -13.12
N GLY A 276 -8.38 -6.28 -13.46
CA GLY A 276 -7.77 -5.74 -14.66
C GLY A 276 -8.43 -6.19 -15.96
N GLU A 277 -8.89 -7.43 -15.95
CA GLU A 277 -9.54 -8.06 -17.09
C GLU A 277 -11.06 -8.08 -17.01
N SER A 278 -11.62 -7.42 -16.00
CA SER A 278 -13.06 -7.20 -15.84
C SER A 278 -13.90 -8.48 -15.78
N HIS A 279 -13.29 -9.61 -15.43
CA HIS A 279 -13.95 -10.92 -15.44
C HIS A 279 -14.18 -11.51 -14.04
N TYR A 280 -13.64 -10.87 -13.02
CA TYR A 280 -13.81 -11.19 -11.59
C TYR A 280 -15.26 -11.48 -11.17
N VAL A 281 -15.40 -12.43 -10.24
CA VAL A 281 -16.64 -12.76 -9.52
C VAL A 281 -16.52 -12.55 -8.00
N GLY A 282 -15.30 -12.30 -7.53
CA GLY A 282 -14.99 -11.84 -6.18
C GLY A 282 -15.30 -10.36 -6.00
N ARG A 283 -15.25 -9.91 -4.74
CA ARG A 283 -15.70 -8.57 -4.36
C ARG A 283 -14.61 -7.52 -4.49
N LEU A 284 -14.98 -6.33 -4.92
CA LEU A 284 -14.11 -5.15 -5.00
C LEU A 284 -13.55 -4.71 -3.63
N ASP A 285 -14.28 -5.00 -2.55
CA ASP A 285 -13.84 -4.69 -1.19
C ASP A 285 -12.79 -5.68 -0.63
N SER A 286 -12.39 -6.69 -1.41
CA SER A 286 -11.29 -7.59 -1.10
C SER A 286 -9.95 -6.87 -1.25
N PRO A 287 -9.02 -6.85 -0.27
CA PRO A 287 -7.80 -6.05 -0.35
C PRO A 287 -6.90 -6.39 -1.55
N HIS A 288 -6.62 -5.40 -2.40
CA HIS A 288 -5.75 -5.53 -3.58
C HIS A 288 -5.12 -4.18 -3.98
N GLY A 289 -4.12 -4.22 -4.86
CA GLY A 289 -3.49 -3.04 -5.46
C GLY A 289 -4.14 -2.64 -6.79
N ASP A 290 -3.81 -1.43 -7.25
CA ASP A 290 -4.28 -0.90 -8.53
C ASP A 290 -3.22 -1.06 -9.62
N ASP A 291 -3.46 -1.93 -10.59
CA ASP A 291 -2.61 -2.17 -11.75
C ASP A 291 -2.90 -1.20 -12.92
N GLY A 292 -3.83 -0.25 -12.73
CA GLY A 292 -4.31 0.69 -13.75
C GLY A 292 -5.80 0.53 -14.09
N ASN A 293 -6.44 -0.52 -13.57
CA ASN A 293 -7.82 -0.88 -13.88
C ASN A 293 -8.91 -0.04 -13.23
N SER A 294 -8.58 0.70 -12.18
CA SER A 294 -9.58 1.39 -11.34
C SER A 294 -10.48 2.38 -12.09
N LYS A 295 -10.06 2.84 -13.27
CA LYS A 295 -10.83 3.74 -14.14
C LYS A 295 -12.12 3.11 -14.68
N TRP A 296 -12.13 1.80 -14.88
CA TRP A 296 -13.31 1.06 -15.36
C TRP A 296 -13.91 0.12 -14.31
N VAL A 297 -13.18 -0.18 -13.23
CA VAL A 297 -13.63 -1.05 -12.13
C VAL A 297 -14.37 -0.27 -11.04
N TYR A 298 -14.04 1.02 -10.82
CA TYR A 298 -14.60 1.79 -9.71
C TYR A 298 -16.14 1.96 -9.81
N GLY A 299 -16.85 1.25 -8.94
CA GLY A 299 -18.32 1.23 -8.86
C GLY A 299 -18.99 0.24 -9.82
N PHE A 300 -18.27 -0.80 -10.25
CA PHE A 300 -18.76 -1.88 -11.11
C PHE A 300 -18.67 -3.23 -10.38
N PRO A 301 -19.57 -3.52 -9.43
CA PRO A 301 -19.56 -4.80 -8.71
C PRO A 301 -19.98 -5.95 -9.62
N HIS A 302 -19.43 -7.15 -9.38
CA HIS A 302 -19.68 -8.36 -10.17
C HIS A 302 -20.26 -9.54 -9.35
N ASN A 303 -20.54 -9.33 -8.05
CA ASN A 303 -21.00 -10.37 -7.14
C ASN A 303 -22.29 -11.07 -7.60
N GLY A 304 -23.15 -10.39 -8.38
CA GLY A 304 -24.37 -11.00 -8.91
C GLY A 304 -24.12 -12.22 -9.81
N TRP A 305 -22.95 -12.29 -10.49
CA TRP A 305 -22.58 -13.49 -11.24
C TRP A 305 -22.23 -14.66 -10.33
N LEU A 306 -21.59 -14.42 -9.18
CA LEU A 306 -21.33 -15.46 -8.19
C LEU A 306 -22.65 -15.95 -7.57
N ASP A 307 -23.54 -15.03 -7.20
CA ASP A 307 -24.87 -15.36 -6.69
C ASP A 307 -25.64 -16.25 -7.68
N MET A 308 -25.57 -15.91 -8.98
CA MET A 308 -26.19 -16.70 -10.04
C MET A 308 -25.62 -18.13 -10.12
N ALA A 309 -24.32 -18.31 -9.89
CA ALA A 309 -23.62 -19.58 -10.04
C ALA A 309 -23.92 -20.59 -8.92
N VAL A 310 -24.26 -20.15 -7.72
CA VAL A 310 -24.46 -21.02 -6.53
C VAL A 310 -25.39 -22.23 -6.79
N PRO A 311 -26.61 -22.09 -7.37
CA PRO A 311 -27.46 -23.24 -7.65
C PRO A 311 -26.88 -24.16 -8.73
N PHE A 312 -26.12 -23.64 -9.69
CA PHE A 312 -25.45 -24.44 -10.72
C PHE A 312 -24.28 -25.23 -10.16
N ILE A 313 -23.46 -24.62 -9.30
CA ILE A 313 -22.37 -25.30 -8.59
C ILE A 313 -22.94 -26.46 -7.76
N SER A 314 -24.03 -26.20 -7.04
CA SER A 314 -24.71 -27.23 -6.24
C SER A 314 -25.22 -28.38 -7.12
N ALA A 315 -25.88 -28.07 -8.24
CA ALA A 315 -26.35 -29.07 -9.19
C ALA A 315 -25.19 -29.88 -9.81
N TYR A 316 -24.08 -29.22 -10.15
CA TYR A 316 -22.90 -29.85 -10.70
C TYR A 316 -22.29 -30.85 -9.72
N HIS A 317 -22.10 -30.47 -8.45
CA HIS A 317 -21.57 -31.39 -7.44
C HIS A 317 -22.41 -32.65 -7.29
N ASP A 318 -23.73 -32.52 -7.37
CA ASP A 318 -24.66 -33.63 -7.23
C ASP A 318 -24.85 -34.41 -8.55
N GLY A 319 -24.14 -34.03 -9.62
CA GLY A 319 -24.23 -34.67 -10.93
C GLY A 319 -25.57 -34.45 -11.64
N ALA A 320 -26.32 -33.42 -11.24
CA ALA A 320 -27.60 -33.08 -11.82
C ALA A 320 -27.44 -32.33 -13.15
N SER A 321 -28.40 -32.51 -14.04
CA SER A 321 -28.46 -31.83 -15.35
C SER A 321 -29.33 -30.56 -15.33
N ASP A 322 -29.90 -30.20 -14.17
CA ASP A 322 -30.81 -29.07 -13.99
C ASP A 322 -30.59 -28.41 -12.61
N ALA A 323 -30.46 -27.09 -12.59
CA ALA A 323 -30.26 -26.29 -11.38
C ALA A 323 -31.56 -25.93 -10.65
N THR A 324 -32.73 -26.14 -11.27
CA THR A 324 -34.04 -25.78 -10.71
C THR A 324 -34.29 -26.29 -9.28
N PRO A 325 -33.94 -27.55 -8.90
CA PRO A 325 -34.13 -28.05 -7.53
C PRO A 325 -33.26 -27.36 -6.46
N TYR A 326 -32.21 -26.68 -6.90
CA TYR A 326 -31.20 -26.06 -6.05
C TYR A 326 -31.49 -24.58 -5.76
N ILE A 327 -32.42 -23.97 -6.50
CA ILE A 327 -32.90 -22.60 -6.25
C ILE A 327 -33.80 -22.62 -5.01
N LYS A 328 -33.41 -21.84 -3.98
CA LYS A 328 -34.12 -21.77 -2.69
C LYS A 328 -34.96 -20.52 -2.52
N GLU A 329 -34.58 -19.43 -3.18
CA GLU A 329 -35.21 -18.12 -3.08
C GLU A 329 -35.35 -17.50 -4.48
N ASN A 330 -36.35 -16.65 -4.64
CA ASN A 330 -36.53 -15.92 -5.90
C ASN A 330 -35.46 -14.82 -5.99
N GLN A 331 -34.80 -14.74 -7.14
CA GLN A 331 -33.79 -13.72 -7.41
C GLN A 331 -33.85 -13.26 -8.86
N ILE A 332 -33.54 -11.98 -9.08
CA ILE A 332 -33.25 -11.42 -10.41
C ILE A 332 -31.78 -11.03 -10.41
N VAL A 333 -31.00 -11.56 -11.33
CA VAL A 333 -29.62 -11.16 -11.59
C VAL A 333 -29.62 -10.37 -12.89
N TYR A 334 -28.94 -9.24 -12.95
CA TYR A 334 -28.90 -8.40 -14.14
C TYR A 334 -27.52 -7.81 -14.37
N TRP A 335 -27.22 -7.51 -15.63
CA TRP A 335 -26.02 -6.76 -15.99
C TRP A 335 -26.20 -5.95 -17.27
N PHE A 336 -25.45 -4.85 -17.37
CA PHE A 336 -25.40 -3.99 -18.54
C PHE A 336 -24.14 -3.13 -18.53
N ARG A 337 -23.69 -2.72 -19.72
CA ARG A 337 -22.59 -1.76 -19.86
C ARG A 337 -23.04 -0.35 -19.41
N PRO A 338 -22.13 0.48 -18.88
CA PRO A 338 -22.49 1.82 -18.41
C PRO A 338 -22.95 2.73 -19.56
N THR A 339 -22.53 2.47 -20.79
CA THR A 339 -22.88 3.25 -21.98
C THR A 339 -23.23 2.34 -23.14
N ARG A 340 -23.95 2.88 -24.12
CA ARG A 340 -24.10 2.23 -25.43
C ARG A 340 -22.75 2.09 -26.13
N SER A 341 -22.62 1.09 -26.99
CA SER A 341 -21.41 0.82 -27.79
C SER A 341 -21.08 1.94 -28.78
N ASP A 342 -22.11 2.65 -29.26
CA ASP A 342 -22.01 3.73 -30.25
C ASP A 342 -21.64 5.11 -29.67
N LEU A 343 -21.57 5.24 -28.34
CA LEU A 343 -21.13 6.48 -27.70
C LEU A 343 -19.69 6.81 -28.13
N ASP A 344 -19.38 8.10 -28.33
CA ASP A 344 -18.05 8.55 -28.75
C ASP A 344 -17.26 9.17 -27.60
N CYS A 345 -16.12 8.54 -27.29
CA CYS A 345 -15.19 8.94 -26.22
C CYS A 345 -13.83 9.38 -26.78
N ASP A 346 -13.62 9.37 -28.10
CA ASP A 346 -12.32 9.57 -28.75
C ASP A 346 -11.57 10.83 -28.26
N ALA A 347 -12.30 11.91 -27.99
CA ALA A 347 -11.71 13.18 -27.56
C ALA A 347 -11.02 13.10 -26.19
N THR A 348 -11.44 12.20 -25.31
CA THR A 348 -10.98 12.10 -23.92
C THR A 348 -10.32 10.78 -23.58
N ASP A 349 -10.42 9.80 -24.47
CA ASP A 349 -9.97 8.44 -24.22
C ASP A 349 -8.43 8.31 -24.27
N THR A 350 -7.90 7.43 -23.41
CA THR A 350 -6.48 7.17 -23.23
C THR A 350 -5.90 6.24 -24.30
N THR A 351 -6.69 5.34 -24.88
CA THR A 351 -6.23 4.40 -25.92
C THR A 351 -6.24 5.00 -27.33
N MET A 352 -6.55 6.29 -27.46
CA MET A 352 -6.48 7.03 -28.73
C MET A 352 -5.05 7.41 -29.13
N GLU A 353 -4.06 7.02 -28.33
CA GLU A 353 -2.64 7.28 -28.54
C GLU A 353 -1.89 5.96 -28.82
N ASP A 354 -0.63 6.03 -29.23
CA ASP A 354 0.18 4.83 -29.41
C ASP A 354 0.72 4.37 -28.04
N ALA A 355 0.73 3.06 -27.80
CA ALA A 355 1.19 2.46 -26.54
C ALA A 355 2.08 1.23 -26.80
N ASN A 356 2.62 0.62 -25.74
CA ASN A 356 3.38 -0.63 -25.88
C ASN A 356 2.46 -1.72 -26.44
N ASN A 357 2.87 -2.33 -27.56
CA ASN A 357 2.16 -3.42 -28.20
C ASN A 357 3.06 -4.61 -28.50
N SER A 358 4.09 -4.84 -27.68
CA SER A 358 5.04 -5.96 -27.85
C SER A 358 4.35 -7.34 -27.84
N THR A 359 3.22 -7.46 -27.15
CA THR A 359 2.39 -8.67 -27.07
C THR A 359 1.36 -8.78 -28.20
N GLY A 360 1.14 -7.73 -29.00
CA GLY A 360 0.10 -7.70 -30.02
C GLY A 360 -1.33 -7.55 -29.48
N ASN A 361 -1.46 -7.11 -28.22
CA ASN A 361 -2.70 -7.03 -27.47
C ASN A 361 -3.26 -5.60 -27.29
N TYR A 362 -2.52 -4.59 -27.73
CA TYR A 362 -2.98 -3.21 -27.77
C TYR A 362 -3.53 -2.84 -29.15
N PHE A 363 -4.77 -2.40 -29.18
CA PHE A 363 -5.46 -1.88 -30.35
C PHE A 363 -5.80 -0.42 -30.10
N LYS A 364 -5.38 0.47 -31.00
CA LYS A 364 -5.62 1.91 -30.84
C LYS A 364 -7.10 2.22 -31.10
N GLY A 365 -7.74 2.94 -30.19
CA GLY A 365 -9.15 3.34 -30.29
C GLY A 365 -10.09 2.54 -29.39
N ARG A 366 -11.33 2.34 -29.84
CA ARG A 366 -12.29 1.46 -29.15
C ARG A 366 -11.70 0.06 -28.95
N PRO A 367 -12.06 -0.65 -27.87
CA PRO A 367 -11.55 -2.01 -27.61
C PRO A 367 -11.82 -2.94 -28.79
N ASP A 368 -10.83 -3.71 -29.25
CA ASP A 368 -11.05 -4.75 -30.28
C ASP A 368 -12.15 -5.71 -29.81
N GLY A 369 -13.15 -5.97 -30.65
CA GLY A 369 -14.31 -6.79 -30.31
C GLY A 369 -15.57 -6.02 -29.87
N TRP A 370 -15.50 -4.69 -29.71
CA TRP A 370 -16.64 -3.89 -29.28
C TRP A 370 -17.89 -4.05 -30.16
N GLU A 371 -17.73 -4.36 -31.46
CA GLU A 371 -18.83 -4.59 -32.40
C GLU A 371 -19.64 -5.86 -32.10
N THR A 372 -19.07 -6.79 -31.33
CA THR A 372 -19.74 -8.05 -30.95
C THR A 372 -20.64 -7.91 -29.72
N MET A 373 -20.60 -6.75 -29.05
CA MET A 373 -21.28 -6.50 -27.79
C MET A 373 -22.67 -5.90 -28.03
N GLU A 374 -23.71 -6.55 -27.51
CA GLU A 374 -25.06 -6.02 -27.67
C GLU A 374 -25.35 -4.83 -26.74
N ASP A 375 -26.19 -3.89 -27.22
CA ASP A 375 -26.70 -2.76 -26.44
C ASP A 375 -27.96 -3.18 -25.66
N LYS A 376 -27.79 -4.08 -24.68
CA LYS A 376 -28.90 -4.68 -23.91
C LYS A 376 -28.69 -4.56 -22.40
N VAL A 377 -29.81 -4.61 -21.68
CA VAL A 377 -29.84 -5.04 -20.28
C VAL A 377 -30.13 -6.53 -20.29
N PHE A 378 -29.22 -7.33 -19.73
CA PHE A 378 -29.37 -8.78 -19.62
C PHE A 378 -29.92 -9.13 -18.24
N ILE A 379 -30.80 -10.12 -18.19
CA ILE A 379 -31.49 -10.54 -16.98
C ILE A 379 -31.50 -12.07 -16.90
N VAL A 380 -31.22 -12.62 -15.73
CA VAL A 380 -31.49 -14.00 -15.37
C VAL A 380 -32.36 -14.04 -14.13
N THR A 381 -33.52 -14.71 -14.22
CA THR A 381 -34.36 -14.97 -13.05
C THR A 381 -34.05 -16.36 -12.51
N LEU A 382 -33.90 -16.49 -11.19
CA LEU A 382 -33.83 -17.76 -10.47
C LEU A 382 -35.09 -17.90 -9.65
N LEU A 383 -36.08 -18.66 -10.14
CA LEU A 383 -37.40 -18.67 -9.51
C LEU A 383 -37.77 -20.03 -8.90
N THR A 384 -38.37 -19.98 -7.72
CA THR A 384 -38.93 -21.17 -7.04
C THR A 384 -40.30 -21.58 -7.61
N GLU A 385 -40.97 -20.67 -8.29
CA GLU A 385 -42.25 -20.82 -8.98
C GLU A 385 -42.31 -19.90 -10.21
N ALA A 386 -43.19 -20.17 -11.17
CA ALA A 386 -43.33 -19.31 -12.34
C ALA A 386 -43.93 -17.95 -11.96
N GLY A 387 -43.55 -16.90 -12.67
CA GLY A 387 -44.01 -15.54 -12.44
C GLY A 387 -43.88 -14.66 -13.67
N ARG A 388 -44.28 -13.39 -13.57
CA ARG A 388 -44.19 -12.41 -14.65
C ARG A 388 -43.15 -11.34 -14.31
N LEU A 389 -42.11 -11.23 -15.12
CA LEU A 389 -41.05 -10.23 -14.99
C LEU A 389 -41.44 -8.97 -15.78
N GLU A 390 -41.36 -7.81 -15.15
CA GLU A 390 -41.38 -6.49 -15.80
C GLU A 390 -40.02 -5.83 -15.66
N VAL A 391 -39.50 -5.30 -16.76
CA VAL A 391 -38.25 -4.54 -16.79
C VAL A 391 -38.51 -3.21 -17.47
N THR A 392 -38.09 -2.12 -16.82
CA THR A 392 -38.15 -0.78 -17.41
C THR A 392 -36.73 -0.26 -17.65
N ALA A 393 -36.42 0.10 -18.89
CA ALA A 393 -35.16 0.75 -19.29
C ALA A 393 -35.45 1.91 -20.25
N GLY A 394 -34.83 3.08 -20.05
CA GLY A 394 -35.09 4.29 -20.85
C GLY A 394 -36.55 4.74 -20.88
N GLY A 395 -37.32 4.44 -19.83
CA GLY A 395 -38.75 4.74 -19.74
C GLY A 395 -39.68 3.78 -20.51
N LYS A 396 -39.15 2.78 -21.22
CA LYS A 396 -39.93 1.72 -21.86
C LYS A 396 -40.01 0.51 -20.92
N THR A 397 -41.22 -0.02 -20.70
CA THR A 397 -41.44 -1.22 -19.89
C THR A 397 -41.77 -2.40 -20.80
N GLU A 398 -41.10 -3.52 -20.59
CA GLU A 398 -41.35 -4.80 -21.25
C GLU A 398 -41.70 -5.87 -20.21
N SER A 399 -42.55 -6.81 -20.59
CA SER A 399 -43.02 -7.88 -19.70
C SER A 399 -42.74 -9.26 -20.29
N PHE A 400 -42.31 -10.19 -19.45
CA PHE A 400 -41.96 -11.55 -19.81
C PHE A 400 -42.62 -12.55 -18.85
N GLU A 401 -43.07 -13.68 -19.36
CA GLU A 401 -43.44 -14.82 -18.52
C GLU A 401 -42.16 -15.59 -18.18
N ALA A 402 -41.84 -15.67 -16.90
CA ALA A 402 -40.65 -16.34 -16.38
C ALA A 402 -41.02 -17.69 -15.76
N PRO A 403 -40.47 -18.81 -16.27
CA PRO A 403 -40.77 -20.13 -15.73
C PRO A 403 -40.14 -20.32 -14.35
N LYS A 404 -40.61 -21.35 -13.63
CA LYS A 404 -39.87 -21.88 -12.47
C LYS A 404 -38.48 -22.34 -12.93
N GLY A 405 -37.47 -22.03 -12.15
CA GLY A 405 -36.07 -22.35 -12.45
C GLY A 405 -35.27 -21.14 -12.94
N PRO A 406 -34.07 -21.39 -13.46
CA PRO A 406 -33.24 -20.37 -14.09
C PRO A 406 -33.79 -20.04 -15.50
N ALA A 407 -33.91 -18.76 -15.85
CA ALA A 407 -34.33 -18.31 -17.18
C ALA A 407 -33.69 -16.97 -17.56
N LYS A 408 -33.27 -16.82 -18.83
CA LYS A 408 -32.63 -15.59 -19.34
C LYS A 408 -33.57 -14.72 -20.18
N PHE A 409 -33.44 -13.41 -20.06
CA PHE A 409 -34.17 -12.36 -20.78
C PHE A 409 -33.26 -11.20 -21.14
N SER A 410 -33.72 -10.31 -22.01
CA SER A 410 -33.02 -9.06 -22.34
C SER A 410 -33.99 -7.98 -22.77
N VAL A 411 -33.68 -6.72 -22.48
CA VAL A 411 -34.37 -5.53 -23.04
C VAL A 411 -33.37 -4.58 -23.68
N ASP A 412 -33.83 -3.74 -24.61
CA ASP A 412 -32.99 -2.72 -25.22
C ASP A 412 -32.46 -1.74 -24.15
N MET A 413 -31.14 -1.50 -24.16
CA MET A 413 -30.55 -0.53 -23.26
C MET A 413 -30.79 0.90 -23.76
N ALA A 414 -31.13 1.80 -22.85
CA ALA A 414 -31.31 3.22 -23.12
C ALA A 414 -30.93 4.03 -21.89
N ALA A 415 -30.40 5.24 -22.11
CA ALA A 415 -29.93 6.10 -21.04
C ALA A 415 -31.01 6.37 -19.98
N GLY A 416 -30.61 6.33 -18.71
CA GLY A 416 -31.49 6.49 -17.56
C GLY A 416 -31.53 5.27 -16.63
N ALA A 417 -32.48 5.29 -15.70
CA ALA A 417 -32.63 4.24 -14.70
C ALA A 417 -33.16 2.94 -15.30
N VAL A 418 -32.73 1.83 -14.71
CA VAL A 418 -33.22 0.48 -14.98
C VAL A 418 -33.91 -0.05 -13.73
N THR A 419 -35.15 -0.54 -13.86
CA THR A 419 -35.94 -1.05 -12.73
C THR A 419 -36.61 -2.36 -13.08
N PHE A 420 -36.85 -3.20 -12.06
CA PHE A 420 -37.38 -4.53 -12.23
C PHE A 420 -38.53 -4.77 -11.25
N ARG A 421 -39.55 -5.50 -11.69
CA ARG A 421 -40.62 -6.05 -10.85
C ARG A 421 -40.90 -7.49 -11.25
N LEU A 422 -41.00 -8.37 -10.26
CA LEU A 422 -41.45 -9.74 -10.46
C LEU A 422 -42.80 -9.91 -9.79
N TYR A 423 -43.76 -10.49 -10.51
CA TYR A 423 -45.10 -10.77 -10.03
C TYR A 423 -45.34 -12.28 -9.92
N ASN A 424 -46.02 -12.70 -8.85
CA ASN A 424 -46.72 -13.97 -8.80
C ASN A 424 -48.23 -13.67 -8.82
N GLY A 425 -48.89 -13.96 -9.94
CA GLY A 425 -50.23 -13.46 -10.23
C GLY A 425 -50.25 -11.93 -10.29
N ASP A 426 -51.08 -11.30 -9.46
CA ASP A 426 -51.17 -9.83 -9.35
C ASP A 426 -50.28 -9.24 -8.25
N LYS A 427 -49.58 -10.09 -7.47
CA LYS A 427 -48.76 -9.64 -6.34
C LYS A 427 -47.31 -9.47 -6.75
N VAL A 428 -46.75 -8.28 -6.51
CA VAL A 428 -45.30 -8.05 -6.61
C VAL A 428 -44.58 -8.83 -5.52
N VAL A 429 -43.66 -9.72 -5.92
CA VAL A 429 -42.84 -10.54 -5.02
C VAL A 429 -41.40 -10.05 -4.92
N LEU A 430 -40.89 -9.37 -5.96
CA LEU A 430 -39.60 -8.67 -5.95
C LEU A 430 -39.75 -7.34 -6.69
N GLU A 431 -39.10 -6.29 -6.20
CA GLU A 431 -39.01 -4.99 -6.84
C GLU A 431 -37.68 -4.34 -6.46
N GLY A 432 -37.04 -3.65 -7.41
CA GLY A 432 -35.80 -2.93 -7.17
C GLY A 432 -35.31 -2.16 -8.39
N ASP A 433 -34.36 -1.25 -8.17
CA ASP A 433 -33.62 -0.56 -9.21
C ASP A 433 -32.20 -1.11 -9.36
N ALA A 434 -31.58 -0.83 -10.49
CA ALA A 434 -30.27 -1.37 -10.80
C ALA A 434 -29.12 -0.80 -9.95
N GLY A 435 -29.30 0.28 -9.19
CA GLY A 435 -28.21 0.99 -8.49
C GLY A 435 -27.30 1.85 -9.40
N MET A 436 -27.16 1.48 -10.68
CA MET A 436 -26.53 2.28 -11.73
C MET A 436 -27.55 2.70 -12.80
N GLN A 437 -27.34 3.87 -13.38
CA GLN A 437 -28.07 4.33 -14.57
C GLN A 437 -27.21 4.12 -15.81
N ILE A 438 -27.84 3.79 -16.93
CA ILE A 438 -27.15 3.81 -18.22
C ILE A 438 -26.86 5.28 -18.56
N LEU A 439 -25.59 5.59 -18.79
CA LEU A 439 -25.07 6.93 -19.02
C LEU A 439 -25.16 7.31 -20.51
N ASP A 440 -25.32 8.60 -20.75
CA ASP A 440 -25.26 9.26 -22.06
C ASP A 440 -23.90 9.95 -22.33
N HIS A 441 -22.92 9.69 -21.48
CA HIS A 441 -21.58 10.27 -21.52
C HIS A 441 -20.53 9.28 -21.04
N CYS A 442 -19.27 9.49 -21.43
CA CYS A 442 -18.18 8.57 -21.16
C CYS A 442 -17.79 8.59 -19.67
N PRO A 443 -18.00 7.51 -18.91
CA PRO A 443 -17.52 7.43 -17.54
C PRO A 443 -15.99 7.55 -17.54
N CYS A 444 -15.45 8.42 -16.67
CA CYS A 444 -14.02 8.73 -16.62
C CYS A 444 -13.40 9.21 -17.94
N GLY A 445 -14.21 9.62 -18.92
CA GLY A 445 -13.74 10.05 -20.25
C GLY A 445 -13.23 8.91 -21.13
N ILE A 446 -13.53 7.65 -20.83
CA ILE A 446 -13.04 6.48 -21.58
C ILE A 446 -14.19 5.59 -22.08
N TYR A 447 -13.87 4.71 -23.04
CA TYR A 447 -14.69 3.59 -23.46
C TYR A 447 -14.73 2.52 -22.36
N ASN A 448 -15.70 2.60 -21.45
CA ASN A 448 -15.86 1.59 -20.42
C ASN A 448 -16.85 0.50 -20.85
N PHE A 449 -16.33 -0.70 -21.15
CA PHE A 449 -17.11 -1.90 -21.46
C PHE A 449 -17.16 -2.89 -20.27
N ASN A 450 -16.72 -2.49 -19.07
CA ASN A 450 -16.93 -3.25 -17.84
C ASN A 450 -18.40 -3.13 -17.43
N PRO A 451 -19.16 -4.24 -17.27
CA PRO A 451 -20.58 -4.16 -17.00
C PRO A 451 -20.81 -3.88 -15.51
N TYR A 452 -21.91 -3.19 -15.22
CA TYR A 452 -22.45 -3.20 -13.87
C TYR A 452 -23.27 -4.47 -13.70
N VAL A 453 -23.04 -5.23 -12.63
CA VAL A 453 -23.77 -6.47 -12.33
C VAL A 453 -24.43 -6.33 -10.96
N GLY A 454 -25.71 -6.68 -10.87
CA GLY A 454 -26.44 -6.61 -9.62
C GLY A 454 -27.51 -7.66 -9.49
N THR A 455 -28.16 -7.66 -8.32
CA THR A 455 -29.17 -8.63 -7.94
C THR A 455 -30.38 -7.97 -7.28
N ILE A 456 -31.54 -8.61 -7.35
CA ILE A 456 -32.75 -8.25 -6.60
C ILE A 456 -33.26 -9.51 -5.90
N PRO A 457 -33.35 -9.51 -4.56
CA PRO A 457 -32.98 -8.42 -3.65
C PRO A 457 -31.49 -8.03 -3.75
N ALA A 458 -31.19 -6.76 -3.49
CA ALA A 458 -29.82 -6.26 -3.56
C ALA A 458 -28.93 -6.94 -2.50
N GLY A 459 -27.77 -7.42 -2.92
CA GLY A 459 -26.75 -7.97 -2.02
C GLY A 459 -26.01 -6.89 -1.22
N GLU A 460 -25.02 -7.32 -0.43
CA GLU A 460 -24.16 -6.44 0.35
C GLU A 460 -23.39 -5.45 -0.55
N PRO A 461 -23.29 -4.16 -0.16
CA PRO A 461 -22.55 -3.15 -0.92
C PRO A 461 -21.13 -3.61 -1.23
N ASP A 462 -20.69 -3.49 -2.48
CA ASP A 462 -19.37 -3.92 -2.93
C ASP A 462 -18.62 -2.72 -3.52
N GLU A 463 -17.65 -2.20 -2.75
CA GLU A 463 -16.94 -0.95 -3.04
C GLU A 463 -15.44 -1.16 -3.15
N LEU A 464 -14.83 -0.50 -4.13
CA LEU A 464 -13.40 -0.55 -4.35
C LEU A 464 -12.65 0.15 -3.20
N LEU A 465 -11.68 -0.53 -2.59
CA LEU A 465 -10.89 0.04 -1.48
C LEU A 465 -9.92 1.14 -1.95
N PRO A 466 -9.50 2.06 -1.05
CA PRO A 466 -8.57 3.16 -1.38
C PRO A 466 -7.29 2.78 -2.10
N GLU A 467 -6.68 1.67 -1.73
CA GLU A 467 -5.45 1.16 -2.32
C GLU A 467 -5.67 0.72 -3.78
N ALA A 468 -6.87 0.22 -4.07
CA ALA A 468 -7.28 -0.32 -5.37
C ALA A 468 -7.71 0.76 -6.39
N TYR A 469 -7.77 2.04 -6.00
CA TYR A 469 -7.97 3.16 -6.94
C TYR A 469 -6.82 4.19 -6.94
N SER A 470 -5.62 3.78 -6.52
CA SER A 470 -4.46 4.68 -6.44
C SER A 470 -3.99 5.25 -7.78
N SER A 471 -4.31 4.60 -8.89
CA SER A 471 -4.00 4.98 -10.28
C SER A 471 -5.21 5.50 -11.06
N ILE A 472 -6.35 5.76 -10.41
CA ILE A 472 -7.63 6.11 -11.07
C ILE A 472 -7.57 7.33 -12.00
N MET A 473 -6.65 8.27 -11.77
CA MET A 473 -6.47 9.45 -12.61
C MET A 473 -5.29 9.34 -13.59
N ALA A 474 -4.57 8.22 -13.63
CA ALA A 474 -3.41 8.04 -14.50
C ALA A 474 -3.85 8.06 -15.97
N GLY A 475 -3.19 8.83 -16.83
CA GLY A 475 -3.50 8.92 -18.26
C GLY A 475 -4.80 9.64 -18.63
N LEU A 476 -5.82 9.68 -17.75
CA LEU A 476 -7.13 10.27 -18.05
C LEU A 476 -7.05 11.74 -18.48
N LYS A 477 -7.82 12.11 -19.52
CA LYS A 477 -7.91 13.48 -20.06
C LYS A 477 -9.02 14.31 -19.39
N VAL A 478 -9.65 13.78 -18.33
CA VAL A 478 -10.71 14.41 -17.54
C VAL A 478 -10.22 14.79 -16.15
N SER A 479 -10.89 15.75 -15.50
CA SER A 479 -10.51 16.24 -14.17
C SER A 479 -11.08 15.42 -13.00
N THR A 480 -12.07 14.57 -13.26
CA THR A 480 -12.72 13.69 -12.28
C THR A 480 -13.08 12.35 -12.94
N CYS A 481 -13.09 11.27 -12.15
CA CYS A 481 -13.49 9.93 -12.56
C CYS A 481 -14.40 9.33 -11.48
N GLY A 482 -15.39 8.52 -11.88
CA GLY A 482 -16.41 7.94 -11.01
C GLY A 482 -17.44 7.10 -11.79
N PRO A 483 -18.21 6.23 -11.12
CA PRO A 483 -19.20 5.34 -11.75
C PRO A 483 -20.34 6.08 -12.45
N TYR A 484 -20.64 7.31 -12.01
CA TYR A 484 -21.64 8.19 -12.64
C TYR A 484 -21.01 9.26 -13.56
N GLY A 485 -19.71 9.10 -13.86
CA GLY A 485 -18.96 9.95 -14.76
C GLY A 485 -18.68 11.37 -14.25
N ALA A 486 -17.86 12.06 -15.04
CA ALA A 486 -17.67 13.51 -14.98
C ALA A 486 -18.40 14.11 -16.17
N ALA A 487 -19.40 14.96 -15.95
CA ALA A 487 -19.93 15.78 -17.03
C ALA A 487 -18.77 16.62 -17.59
N ALA A 488 -18.40 16.38 -18.85
CA ALA A 488 -17.21 16.94 -19.46
C ALA A 488 -17.16 18.48 -19.32
N THR A 489 -16.22 18.97 -18.53
CA THR A 489 -15.68 20.32 -18.72
C THR A 489 -14.27 20.17 -19.26
N ALA A 490 -14.10 20.47 -20.55
CA ALA A 490 -12.81 20.60 -21.19
C ALA A 490 -11.89 21.48 -20.34
N ALA A 491 -10.62 21.07 -20.21
CA ALA A 491 -9.61 21.76 -19.43
C ALA A 491 -9.44 23.21 -19.92
N THR A 492 -10.16 24.12 -19.27
CA THR A 492 -9.90 25.56 -19.35
C THR A 492 -9.56 26.01 -17.95
N SER A 493 -8.43 26.70 -17.85
CA SER A 493 -7.96 27.32 -16.62
C SER A 493 -9.09 28.13 -15.98
N THR A 494 -9.43 27.83 -14.72
CA THR A 494 -9.87 28.81 -13.73
C THR A 494 -10.11 28.11 -12.40
N LEU A 495 -9.09 28.17 -11.54
CA LEU A 495 -9.15 27.88 -10.10
C LEU A 495 -10.26 28.66 -9.35
N ALA A 496 -10.88 29.67 -9.99
CA ALA A 496 -11.85 30.58 -9.40
C ALA A 496 -13.32 30.08 -9.44
N ALA A 497 -13.69 29.15 -10.33
CA ALA A 497 -15.09 28.72 -10.46
C ALA A 497 -15.52 27.65 -9.44
N VAL A 498 -14.55 26.85 -8.95
CA VAL A 498 -14.79 25.78 -7.97
C VAL A 498 -14.97 26.35 -6.54
N GLU A 499 -14.28 27.43 -6.19
CA GLU A 499 -14.51 28.17 -4.93
C GLU A 499 -15.91 28.79 -4.85
N ALA A 500 -16.48 29.21 -5.99
CA ALA A 500 -17.80 29.82 -6.04
C ALA A 500 -18.96 28.79 -5.88
N LYS A 501 -18.80 27.55 -6.39
CA LYS A 501 -19.85 26.51 -6.31
C LYS A 501 -19.91 25.80 -4.96
N ILE A 502 -18.78 25.62 -4.26
CA ILE A 502 -18.74 25.01 -2.92
C ILE A 502 -19.38 25.93 -1.87
N THR A 503 -19.24 27.26 -2.05
CA THR A 503 -19.85 28.26 -1.17
C THR A 503 -21.37 28.39 -1.34
N LEU A 504 -21.89 28.05 -2.54
CA LEU A 504 -23.33 28.09 -2.82
C LEU A 504 -24.04 26.83 -2.30
N ARG A 505 -23.43 25.64 -2.43
CA ARG A 505 -24.03 24.35 -2.00
C ARG A 505 -24.11 24.18 -0.48
N SER A 506 -23.18 24.76 0.29
CA SER A 506 -23.24 24.71 1.76
C SER A 506 -24.34 25.60 2.36
N LYS A 507 -24.75 26.68 1.65
CA LYS A 507 -25.86 27.54 2.08
C LYS A 507 -27.24 26.93 1.78
N THR A 508 -27.36 26.14 0.71
CA THR A 508 -28.63 25.49 0.35
C THR A 508 -28.96 24.30 1.28
N MET A 509 -27.96 23.46 1.62
CA MET A 509 -28.19 22.33 2.56
C MET A 509 -28.49 22.77 4.00
N ALA A 510 -27.97 23.92 4.45
CA ALA A 510 -28.27 24.44 5.79
C ALA A 510 -29.70 25.00 5.92
N THR A 511 -30.38 25.25 4.79
CA THR A 511 -31.74 25.83 4.76
C THR A 511 -32.82 24.74 4.63
N GLU A 512 -32.56 23.63 3.94
CA GLU A 512 -33.51 22.51 3.82
C GLU A 512 -33.58 21.62 5.08
N LEU A 513 -32.52 21.55 5.89
CA LEU A 513 -32.50 20.82 7.16
C LEU A 513 -33.31 21.48 8.30
N ARG A 514 -33.93 22.65 8.07
CA ARG A 514 -34.75 23.35 9.08
C ARG A 514 -36.25 23.14 8.96
N ASN A 515 -36.74 22.48 7.90
CA ASN A 515 -38.18 22.44 7.58
C ASN A 515 -38.80 21.02 7.48
N ILE A 516 -38.21 20.00 8.08
CA ILE A 516 -38.87 18.68 8.17
C ILE A 516 -39.85 18.69 9.36
N PRO A 517 -41.15 18.42 9.16
CA PRO A 517 -42.13 18.37 10.25
C PRO A 517 -41.89 17.12 11.10
N THR A 518 -41.68 17.30 12.41
CA THR A 518 -41.59 16.22 13.39
C THR A 518 -42.97 15.59 13.60
N THR A 519 -43.19 14.39 13.06
CA THR A 519 -44.23 13.48 13.54
C THR A 519 -43.80 12.92 14.90
N ARG A 520 -44.78 12.92 15.82
CA ARG A 520 -44.63 12.62 17.24
C ARG A 520 -44.78 11.11 17.45
N THR A 521 -43.73 10.43 17.89
CA THR A 521 -43.79 9.08 18.48
C THR A 521 -42.99 9.04 19.79
N ASP A 522 -43.48 8.22 20.71
CA ASP A 522 -43.28 8.23 22.17
C ASP A 522 -41.82 8.15 22.69
N PRO A 523 -41.54 8.62 23.94
CA PRO A 523 -40.19 8.72 24.48
C PRO A 523 -39.58 7.46 25.11
N ASP A 524 -40.24 6.31 25.13
CA ASP A 524 -39.86 5.21 26.05
C ASP A 524 -38.98 4.10 25.47
N ASP A 525 -38.52 4.18 24.21
CA ASP A 525 -37.79 3.08 23.55
C ASP A 525 -36.34 3.41 23.14
N ARG A 526 -35.74 4.47 23.71
CA ARG A 526 -34.39 4.94 23.31
C ARG A 526 -33.20 4.34 24.07
N ASN A 527 -33.42 3.49 25.08
CA ASN A 527 -32.32 3.06 25.96
C ASN A 527 -31.92 1.58 25.84
N SER A 528 -32.43 0.83 24.85
CA SER A 528 -32.07 -0.59 24.66
C SER A 528 -31.39 -0.91 23.33
N HIS A 529 -31.37 0.01 22.37
CA HIS A 529 -30.80 -0.22 21.03
C HIS A 529 -29.52 0.56 20.73
N GLU A 530 -29.01 1.40 21.65
CA GLU A 530 -27.74 2.13 21.47
C GLU A 530 -26.52 1.44 22.11
N GLU A 531 -26.69 0.40 22.92
CA GLU A 531 -25.56 -0.30 23.57
C GLU A 531 -25.04 -1.57 22.85
N GLU A 532 -25.77 -2.15 21.88
CA GLU A 532 -25.31 -3.34 21.13
C GLU A 532 -24.77 -3.04 19.71
N LEU A 533 -24.94 -1.81 19.20
CA LEU A 533 -24.44 -1.39 17.87
C LEU A 533 -23.05 -0.71 17.91
N GLY A 534 -22.39 -0.70 19.06
CA GLY A 534 -21.15 0.05 19.30
C GLY A 534 -19.82 -0.72 19.23
N GLU A 535 -19.82 -2.05 19.13
CA GLU A 535 -18.57 -2.84 19.30
C GLU A 535 -18.01 -3.53 18.04
N ASN A 536 -18.67 -3.47 16.89
CA ASN A 536 -18.19 -4.10 15.64
C ASN A 536 -17.95 -3.13 14.45
N ALA A 537 -17.91 -1.82 14.69
CA ALA A 537 -17.46 -0.87 13.67
C ALA A 537 -15.93 -0.93 13.55
N ILE A 538 -15.40 -1.40 12.41
CA ILE A 538 -13.96 -1.25 12.09
C ILE A 538 -13.67 0.26 12.14
N PRO A 539 -12.78 0.75 13.03
CA PRO A 539 -12.51 2.18 13.11
C PRO A 539 -11.86 2.63 11.80
N MET A 540 -12.62 3.35 10.98
CA MET A 540 -12.17 3.98 9.74
C MET A 540 -10.84 4.69 10.00
N LEU A 541 -9.77 4.25 9.34
CA LEU A 541 -8.44 4.77 9.63
C LEU A 541 -8.39 6.28 9.32
N PRO A 542 -7.82 7.11 10.20
CA PRO A 542 -7.71 8.55 9.97
C PRO A 542 -7.05 8.86 8.62
N LEU A 543 -7.50 9.87 7.87
CA LEU A 543 -7.02 10.18 6.52
C LEU A 543 -5.48 10.36 6.42
N VAL A 544 -4.86 9.95 5.30
CA VAL A 544 -3.41 10.18 5.03
C VAL A 544 -3.19 11.61 4.56
N ASP A 545 -2.07 12.23 4.97
CA ASP A 545 -1.65 13.59 4.58
C ASP A 545 -2.65 14.72 4.87
N LYS A 546 -3.83 14.38 5.41
CA LYS A 546 -5.02 15.21 5.59
C LYS A 546 -5.69 14.81 6.91
N GLY A 547 -6.44 15.73 7.51
CA GLY A 547 -7.16 15.48 8.77
C GLY A 547 -6.37 15.90 10.01
N THR A 548 -7.10 16.19 11.09
CA THR A 548 -6.54 16.81 12.31
C THR A 548 -5.52 15.95 13.02
N GLU A 549 -5.69 14.63 12.99
CA GLU A 549 -4.80 13.70 13.71
C GLU A 549 -3.40 13.63 13.10
N ALA A 550 -3.29 13.67 11.76
CA ALA A 550 -2.00 13.72 11.07
C ALA A 550 -1.22 15.00 11.44
N TRP A 551 -1.90 16.15 11.50
CA TRP A 551 -1.27 17.42 11.88
C TRP A 551 -0.96 17.53 13.37
N LYS A 552 -1.78 16.94 14.25
CA LYS A 552 -1.48 16.81 15.69
C LYS A 552 -0.23 15.94 15.90
N TYR A 553 -0.13 14.81 15.20
CA TYR A 553 1.05 13.95 15.20
C TYR A 553 2.29 14.73 14.75
N LEU A 554 2.19 15.44 13.62
CA LEU A 554 3.30 16.23 13.08
C LEU A 554 3.74 17.33 14.06
N LEU A 555 2.80 18.08 14.65
CA LEU A 555 3.09 19.09 15.66
C LEU A 555 3.77 18.47 16.90
N GLY A 556 3.28 17.33 17.38
CA GLY A 556 3.88 16.61 18.51
C GLY A 556 5.31 16.15 18.20
N SER A 557 5.54 15.61 17.01
CA SER A 557 6.86 15.14 16.57
C SER A 557 7.84 16.30 16.39
N PHE A 558 7.39 17.44 15.84
CA PHE A 558 8.16 18.68 15.74
C PHE A 558 8.60 19.20 17.12
N LEU A 559 7.69 19.19 18.10
CA LEU A 559 8.00 19.64 19.46
C LEU A 559 9.01 18.70 20.16
N ILE A 560 8.89 17.39 19.96
CA ILE A 560 9.91 16.44 20.42
C ILE A 560 11.26 16.75 19.76
N GLU A 561 11.29 16.96 18.45
CA GLU A 561 12.54 17.27 17.73
C GLU A 561 13.20 18.53 18.29
N ALA A 562 12.42 19.62 18.39
CA ALA A 562 12.92 20.92 18.83
C ALA A 562 13.48 20.88 20.26
N VAL A 563 12.78 20.21 21.17
CA VAL A 563 13.15 20.18 22.58
C VAL A 563 14.29 19.20 22.84
N LEU A 564 14.28 18.01 22.21
CA LEU A 564 15.26 16.96 22.51
C LEU A 564 16.60 17.15 21.79
N TRP A 565 16.61 17.73 20.59
CA TRP A 565 17.87 18.17 19.97
C TRP A 565 18.47 19.39 20.67
N GLY A 566 17.72 20.06 21.54
CA GLY A 566 18.20 21.30 22.13
C GLY A 566 19.39 21.16 23.06
N PHE A 567 19.41 20.14 23.92
CA PHE A 567 20.58 19.88 24.76
C PHE A 567 21.82 19.51 23.92
N PRO A 568 21.78 18.50 23.03
CA PRO A 568 22.94 18.10 22.25
C PRO A 568 23.50 19.21 21.34
N LEU A 569 22.63 19.99 20.68
CA LEU A 569 23.07 21.09 19.80
C LEU A 569 23.62 22.29 20.56
N CYS A 570 23.21 22.49 21.82
CA CYS A 570 23.71 23.57 22.67
C CYS A 570 24.84 23.12 23.62
N PHE A 571 25.35 21.90 23.47
CA PHE A 571 26.37 21.36 24.38
C PHE A 571 27.64 22.22 24.43
N GLY A 572 27.98 22.95 23.35
CA GLY A 572 29.11 23.86 23.34
C GLY A 572 29.10 24.91 24.47
N VAL A 573 27.91 25.35 24.91
CA VAL A 573 27.77 26.28 26.05
C VAL A 573 28.14 25.58 27.36
N PHE A 574 27.67 24.34 27.53
CA PHE A 574 28.02 23.50 28.69
C PHE A 574 29.51 23.14 28.69
N GLN A 575 30.10 22.84 27.53
CA GLN A 575 31.51 22.56 27.37
C GLN A 575 32.37 23.73 27.88
N ASN A 576 32.05 24.97 27.48
CA ASN A 576 32.75 26.16 27.95
C ASN A 576 32.59 26.36 29.47
N HIS A 577 31.39 26.14 30.01
CA HIS A 577 31.13 26.24 31.44
C HIS A 577 31.89 25.17 32.26
N TYR A 578 31.92 23.92 31.79
CA TYR A 578 32.64 22.84 32.47
C TYR A 578 34.15 23.07 32.43
N ALA A 579 34.71 23.49 31.29
CA ALA A 579 36.13 23.79 31.15
C ALA A 579 36.60 24.95 32.04
N SER A 580 35.72 25.92 32.32
CA SER A 580 36.01 27.05 33.21
C SER A 580 35.72 26.78 34.69
N THR A 581 35.08 25.65 35.01
CA THR A 581 34.73 25.30 36.38
C THR A 581 35.89 24.52 37.05
N PRO A 582 36.44 24.99 38.18
CA PRO A 582 37.61 24.35 38.82
C PRO A 582 37.44 22.86 39.15
N LYS A 583 36.20 22.41 39.39
CA LYS A 583 35.89 21.01 39.74
C LYS A 583 36.14 20.00 38.61
N PHE A 584 35.99 20.41 37.35
CA PHE A 584 36.16 19.52 36.20
C PHE A 584 37.54 19.64 35.57
N GLY A 585 38.28 20.70 35.90
CA GLY A 585 39.61 20.96 35.35
C GLY A 585 39.60 21.14 33.83
N ASN A 586 40.79 21.22 33.24
CA ASN A 586 40.96 21.28 31.78
C ASN A 586 41.01 19.86 31.20
N ASP A 587 40.04 19.01 31.57
CA ASP A 587 39.97 17.61 31.14
C ASP A 587 39.69 17.54 29.62
N PRO A 588 40.56 16.87 28.83
CA PRO A 588 40.39 16.80 27.38
C PRO A 588 39.13 16.04 26.93
N ASN A 589 38.46 15.30 27.83
CA ASN A 589 37.30 14.49 27.52
C ASN A 589 35.97 15.23 27.60
N ILE A 590 35.93 16.50 28.04
CA ILE A 590 34.68 17.28 28.13
C ILE A 590 33.88 17.32 26.80
N PRO A 591 34.50 17.55 25.62
CA PRO A 591 33.78 17.58 24.34
C PRO A 591 33.11 16.23 23.99
N VAL A 592 33.66 15.12 24.49
CA VAL A 592 33.17 13.76 24.21
C VAL A 592 31.73 13.58 24.68
N ILE A 593 31.32 14.29 25.74
CA ILE A 593 29.96 14.24 26.30
C ILE A 593 28.92 14.64 25.22
N GLY A 594 29.08 15.81 24.61
CA GLY A 594 28.15 16.30 23.57
C GLY A 594 28.23 15.49 22.27
N THR A 595 29.43 15.05 21.89
CA THR A 595 29.62 14.19 20.72
C THR A 595 28.93 12.83 20.92
N LEU A 596 28.98 12.23 22.10
CA LEU A 596 28.27 10.97 22.38
C LEU A 596 26.74 11.17 22.39
N ALA A 597 26.26 12.26 22.99
CA ALA A 597 24.83 12.58 23.05
C ALA A 597 24.21 12.69 21.65
N THR A 598 24.93 13.30 20.71
CA THR A 598 24.50 13.45 19.31
C THR A 598 24.75 12.20 18.47
N SER A 599 25.89 11.53 18.63
CA SER A 599 26.30 10.43 17.74
C SER A 599 25.66 9.09 18.06
N LEU A 600 25.31 8.80 19.32
CA LEU A 600 24.67 7.52 19.67
C LEU A 600 23.31 7.35 19.00
N GLN A 601 22.56 8.45 18.86
CA GLN A 601 21.32 8.52 18.09
C GLN A 601 21.54 8.08 16.63
N PHE A 602 22.55 8.64 15.97
CA PHE A 602 22.82 8.36 14.55
C PHE A 602 23.46 6.98 14.34
N LEU A 603 24.46 6.63 15.13
CA LEU A 603 25.20 5.36 15.00
C LEU A 603 24.37 4.15 15.44
N GLY A 604 23.47 4.34 16.41
CA GLY A 604 22.61 3.27 16.89
C GLY A 604 21.44 2.96 15.96
N ALA A 605 21.17 3.80 14.95
CA ALA A 605 19.98 3.68 14.12
C ALA A 605 19.85 2.32 13.40
N PRO A 606 20.90 1.75 12.76
CA PRO A 606 20.82 0.42 12.15
C PRO A 606 20.53 -0.69 13.15
N VAL A 607 21.00 -0.54 14.40
CA VAL A 607 20.77 -1.52 15.47
C VAL A 607 19.34 -1.39 15.97
N ALA A 608 18.83 -0.18 16.16
CA ALA A 608 17.51 0.07 16.72
C ALA A 608 16.36 -0.20 15.73
N ALA A 609 16.57 -0.03 14.41
CA ALA A 609 15.53 -0.21 13.41
C ALA A 609 14.86 -1.61 13.42
N PRO A 610 15.61 -2.73 13.47
CA PRO A 610 15.02 -4.06 13.64
C PRO A 610 14.17 -4.20 14.92
N PHE A 611 14.58 -3.58 16.04
CA PHE A 611 13.81 -3.66 17.29
C PHE A 611 12.50 -2.88 17.19
N VAL A 612 12.52 -1.69 16.60
CA VAL A 612 11.32 -0.87 16.38
C VAL A 612 10.33 -1.60 15.47
N LYS A 613 10.83 -2.27 14.42
CA LYS A 613 10.01 -3.09 13.52
C LYS A 613 9.43 -4.32 14.25
N ARG A 614 10.27 -5.05 15.00
CA ARG A 614 9.86 -6.24 15.76
C ARG A 614 8.82 -5.94 16.84
N PHE A 615 9.01 -4.84 17.56
CA PHE A 615 8.16 -4.44 18.67
C PHE A 615 7.25 -3.26 18.28
N GLY A 616 6.67 -3.33 17.07
CA GLY A 616 5.82 -2.28 16.49
C GLY A 616 4.67 -1.82 17.40
N ARG A 617 4.08 -2.75 18.17
CA ARG A 617 3.05 -2.47 19.21
C ARG A 617 3.52 -1.54 20.32
N TRP A 618 4.81 -1.55 20.62
CA TRP A 618 5.39 -0.81 21.73
C TRP A 618 6.01 0.53 21.29
N ARG A 619 5.84 0.95 20.03
CA ARG A 619 6.44 2.18 19.51
C ARG A 619 6.10 3.42 20.33
N GLN A 620 4.83 3.63 20.69
CA GLN A 620 4.46 4.75 21.56
C GLN A 620 5.11 4.64 22.96
N HIS A 621 5.21 3.42 23.51
CA HIS A 621 5.86 3.19 24.80
C HIS A 621 7.36 3.44 24.74
N MET A 622 8.03 3.12 23.62
CA MET A 622 9.43 3.45 23.38
C MET A 622 9.63 4.97 23.35
N VAL A 623 8.71 5.72 22.75
CA VAL A 623 8.77 7.20 22.78
C VAL A 623 8.69 7.71 24.21
N ILE A 624 7.68 7.28 24.98
CA ILE A 624 7.50 7.68 26.37
C ILE A 624 8.72 7.31 27.22
N PHE A 625 9.21 6.08 27.10
CA PHE A 625 10.33 5.56 27.86
C PHE A 625 11.64 6.26 27.51
N GLY A 626 11.91 6.47 26.22
CA GLY A 626 13.09 7.20 25.76
C GLY A 626 13.07 8.66 26.22
N SER A 627 11.93 9.35 26.13
CA SER A 627 11.79 10.72 26.64
C SER A 627 12.03 10.79 28.15
N ALA A 628 11.51 9.83 28.92
CA ALA A 628 11.76 9.73 30.36
C ALA A 628 13.25 9.51 30.67
N ILE A 629 13.95 8.66 29.92
CA ILE A 629 15.40 8.46 30.07
C ILE A 629 16.17 9.77 29.83
N CYS A 630 15.82 10.55 28.79
CA CYS A 630 16.47 11.85 28.55
C CYS A 630 16.29 12.79 29.74
N VAL A 631 15.07 12.90 30.30
CA VAL A 631 14.81 13.73 31.50
C VAL A 631 15.62 13.24 32.70
N VAL A 632 15.56 11.93 32.99
CA VAL A 632 16.28 11.31 34.11
C VAL A 632 17.79 11.52 33.96
N SER A 633 18.33 11.42 32.74
CA SER A 633 19.75 11.61 32.48
C SER A 633 20.23 13.03 32.84
N LEU A 634 19.44 14.06 32.55
CA LEU A 634 19.76 15.45 32.92
C LEU A 634 19.64 15.69 34.43
N VAL A 635 18.63 15.09 35.06
CA VAL A 635 18.46 15.14 36.52
C VAL A 635 19.63 14.47 37.22
N LEU A 636 20.00 13.24 36.81
CA LEU A 636 21.15 12.52 37.36
C LEU A 636 22.45 13.31 37.15
N ALA A 637 22.65 13.87 35.95
CA ALA A 637 23.80 14.70 35.65
C ALA A 637 23.90 15.92 36.57
N SER A 638 22.79 16.45 37.07
CA SER A 638 22.80 17.60 38.00
C SER A 638 23.46 17.30 39.36
N PHE A 639 23.64 16.04 39.72
CA PHE A 639 24.30 15.62 40.96
C PHE A 639 25.76 15.19 40.75
N VAL A 640 26.19 15.07 39.49
CA VAL A 640 27.52 14.56 39.13
C VAL A 640 28.54 15.70 39.15
N ASN A 641 29.70 15.44 39.74
CA ASN A 641 30.82 16.38 39.82
C ASN A 641 32.10 15.85 39.13
N THR A 642 32.00 14.83 38.27
CA THR A 642 33.13 14.25 37.53
C THR A 642 32.84 14.20 36.03
N VAL A 643 33.87 14.39 35.21
CA VAL A 643 33.73 14.35 33.73
C VAL A 643 33.26 12.96 33.26
N VAL A 644 33.83 11.89 33.82
CA VAL A 644 33.40 10.51 33.52
C VAL A 644 31.93 10.28 33.88
N GLY A 645 31.45 10.80 35.01
CA GLY A 645 30.04 10.70 35.36
C GLY A 645 29.16 11.45 34.35
N LEU A 646 29.58 12.63 33.91
CA LEU A 646 28.86 13.43 32.91
C LEU A 646 28.85 12.73 31.54
N ILE A 647 29.91 12.03 31.16
CA ILE A 647 29.95 11.19 29.95
C ILE A 647 28.86 10.11 30.01
N TRP A 648 28.74 9.41 31.14
CA TRP A 648 27.73 8.37 31.29
C TRP A 648 26.30 8.92 31.35
N THR A 649 26.08 10.05 32.01
CA THR A 649 24.73 10.64 32.13
C THR A 649 24.33 11.45 30.90
N GLN A 650 25.05 12.52 30.58
CA GLN A 650 24.70 13.45 29.50
C GLN A 650 25.09 12.93 28.11
N GLY A 651 26.13 12.11 28.01
CA GLY A 651 26.54 11.52 26.74
C GLY A 651 25.76 10.25 26.45
N VAL A 652 26.05 9.19 27.20
CA VAL A 652 25.56 7.83 26.93
C VAL A 652 24.08 7.68 27.25
N LEU A 653 23.67 7.95 28.49
CA LEU A 653 22.28 7.71 28.92
C LEU A 653 21.31 8.61 28.15
N TYR A 654 21.63 9.90 27.97
CA TYR A 654 20.84 10.79 27.12
C TYR A 654 20.77 10.29 25.67
N GLY A 655 21.92 9.93 25.07
CA GLY A 655 21.99 9.46 23.69
C GLY A 655 21.23 8.14 23.45
N VAL A 656 21.27 7.21 24.40
CA VAL A 656 20.49 5.96 24.36
C VAL A 656 18.99 6.25 24.50
N GLY A 657 18.59 7.11 25.42
CA GLY A 657 17.19 7.55 25.54
C GLY A 657 16.69 8.15 24.23
N PHE A 658 17.52 8.98 23.59
CA PHE A 658 17.17 9.60 22.33
C PHE A 658 17.07 8.58 21.19
N LEU A 659 18.00 7.62 21.11
CA LEU A 659 17.96 6.52 20.15
C LEU A 659 16.66 5.72 20.22
N ILE A 660 16.22 5.38 21.44
CA ILE A 660 15.02 4.58 21.68
C ILE A 660 13.76 5.29 21.19
N LEU A 661 13.65 6.61 21.39
CA LEU A 661 12.43 7.35 21.02
C LEU A 661 12.41 7.78 19.55
N TYR A 662 13.56 8.12 18.96
CA TYR A 662 13.61 8.83 17.68
C TYR A 662 13.14 7.97 16.50
N LEU A 663 13.65 6.74 16.39
CA LEU A 663 13.27 5.85 15.29
C LEU A 663 11.78 5.51 15.29
N PRO A 664 11.11 5.26 16.44
CA PRO A 664 9.66 5.16 16.49
C PRO A 664 8.94 6.39 15.94
N VAL A 665 9.33 7.63 16.28
CA VAL A 665 8.61 8.82 15.75
C VAL A 665 8.81 8.96 14.24
N VAL A 666 10.01 8.66 13.73
CA VAL A 666 10.26 8.66 12.29
C VAL A 666 9.45 7.56 11.58
N SER A 667 9.41 6.35 12.15
CA SER A 667 8.64 5.23 11.63
C SER A 667 7.15 5.54 11.56
N MET A 668 6.57 6.08 12.63
CA MET A 668 5.14 6.45 12.67
C MET A 668 4.84 7.66 11.76
N LEU A 669 5.78 8.57 11.54
CA LEU A 669 5.62 9.68 10.59
C LEU A 669 5.37 9.18 9.16
N ASN A 670 6.06 8.11 8.75
CA ASN A 670 5.90 7.50 7.42
C ASN A 670 4.50 6.92 7.19
N GLU A 671 3.77 6.58 8.26
CA GLU A 671 2.39 6.08 8.19
C GLU A 671 1.38 7.23 8.00
N TRP A 672 1.62 8.38 8.62
CA TRP A 672 0.73 9.54 8.56
C TRP A 672 0.88 10.34 7.25
N PHE A 673 2.11 10.42 6.73
CA PHE A 673 2.44 11.23 5.55
C PHE A 673 3.06 10.38 4.43
N VAL A 674 2.35 10.30 3.30
CA VAL A 674 2.71 9.48 2.13
C VAL A 674 3.01 10.38 0.93
N HIS A 675 2.06 11.21 0.51
CA HIS A 675 2.22 12.15 -0.60
C HIS A 675 2.97 13.42 -0.20
N ARG A 676 2.88 13.84 1.07
CA ARG A 676 3.56 15.03 1.61
C ARG A 676 4.70 14.68 2.56
N ARG A 677 5.33 13.53 2.31
CA ARG A 677 6.32 12.94 3.21
C ARG A 677 7.54 13.85 3.35
N GLY A 678 8.12 14.33 2.24
CA GLY A 678 9.27 15.23 2.26
C GLY A 678 8.99 16.51 3.04
N PHE A 679 7.81 17.11 2.86
CA PHE A 679 7.39 18.29 3.62
C PHE A 679 7.21 17.99 5.11
N ALA A 680 6.64 16.84 5.47
CA ALA A 680 6.50 16.42 6.86
C ALA A 680 7.86 16.22 7.56
N TYR A 681 8.82 15.59 6.88
CA TYR A 681 10.21 15.50 7.36
C TYR A 681 10.88 16.87 7.47
N GLY A 682 10.62 17.77 6.51
CA GLY A 682 11.08 19.15 6.55
C GLY A 682 10.59 19.90 7.78
N ILE A 683 9.30 19.76 8.12
CA ILE A 683 8.73 20.32 9.36
C ILE A 683 9.38 19.67 10.58
N LEU A 684 9.39 18.34 10.67
CA LEU A 684 9.99 17.61 11.80
C LEU A 684 11.39 18.15 12.11
N TYR A 685 12.31 18.09 11.14
CA TYR A 685 13.70 18.48 11.33
C TYR A 685 13.93 19.97 11.54
N ALA A 686 13.05 20.83 11.02
CA ALA A 686 13.14 22.27 11.25
C ALA A 686 13.09 22.63 12.74
N GLY A 687 12.48 21.77 13.57
CA GLY A 687 12.47 21.91 15.03
C GLY A 687 13.87 22.04 15.63
N GLY A 688 14.80 21.18 15.22
CA GLY A 688 16.19 21.23 15.69
C GLY A 688 16.90 22.53 15.31
N GLY A 689 16.68 23.04 14.09
CA GLY A 689 17.26 24.29 13.61
C GLY A 689 16.74 25.53 14.34
N ILE A 690 15.43 25.59 14.61
CA ILE A 690 14.81 26.70 15.34
C ILE A 690 15.33 26.80 16.77
N ASN A 691 15.53 25.66 17.42
CA ASN A 691 16.03 25.64 18.79
C ASN A 691 17.45 26.25 18.90
N GLY A 692 18.28 26.08 17.87
CA GLY A 692 19.64 26.64 17.78
C GLY A 692 19.72 28.17 17.66
N VAL A 693 18.60 28.90 17.63
CA VAL A 693 18.55 30.37 17.53
C VAL A 693 18.55 31.03 18.91
N GLY A 694 17.73 30.53 19.85
CA GLY A 694 17.51 31.18 21.15
C GLY A 694 18.03 30.41 22.36
N LEU A 695 18.01 29.08 22.31
CA LEU A 695 18.35 28.25 23.47
C LEU A 695 19.80 28.43 23.97
N PRO A 696 20.83 28.57 23.10
CA PRO A 696 22.21 28.79 23.57
C PRO A 696 22.35 30.01 24.49
N PHE A 697 21.71 31.12 24.15
CA PHE A 697 21.75 32.36 24.95
C PHE A 697 21.05 32.21 26.30
N LEU A 698 19.89 31.54 26.30
CA LEU A 698 19.16 31.25 27.53
C LEU A 698 19.98 30.35 28.46
N LEU A 699 20.63 29.32 27.91
CA LEU A 699 21.47 28.40 28.68
C LEU A 699 22.70 29.09 29.23
N GLU A 700 23.36 29.95 28.44
CA GLU A 700 24.50 30.74 28.92
C GLU A 700 24.12 31.63 30.10
N TRP A 701 22.97 32.32 30.01
CA TRP A 701 22.44 33.12 31.11
C TRP A 701 22.12 32.27 32.35
N LEU A 702 21.45 31.13 32.18
CA LEU A 702 21.11 30.23 33.28
C LEU A 702 22.37 29.65 33.95
N LEU A 703 23.37 29.26 33.17
CA LEU A 703 24.64 28.71 33.67
C LEU A 703 25.43 29.74 34.46
N THR A 704 25.48 30.98 33.97
CA THR A 704 26.20 32.07 34.64
C THR A 704 25.51 32.44 35.96
N LYS A 705 24.17 32.46 35.97
CA LYS A 705 23.41 32.89 37.15
C LYS A 705 23.29 31.80 38.21
N TRP A 706 22.94 30.57 37.82
CA TRP A 706 22.52 29.50 38.74
C TRP A 706 23.40 28.24 38.70
N GLY A 707 24.39 28.19 37.80
CA GLY A 707 25.32 27.07 37.65
C GLY A 707 24.71 25.82 37.01
N HIS A 708 25.56 24.90 36.54
CA HIS A 708 25.12 23.70 35.83
C HIS A 708 24.10 22.81 36.57
N PRO A 709 24.15 22.58 37.91
CA PRO A 709 23.18 21.69 38.56
C PRO A 709 21.74 22.21 38.43
N SER A 710 21.55 23.50 38.67
CA SER A 710 20.25 24.14 38.58
C SER A 710 19.78 24.24 37.13
N THR A 711 20.67 24.60 36.21
CA THR A 711 20.35 24.67 34.77
C THR A 711 19.89 23.33 34.23
N LEU A 712 20.58 22.23 34.56
CA LEU A 712 20.21 20.88 34.09
C LEU A 712 18.84 20.44 34.62
N ARG A 713 18.51 20.78 35.87
CA ARG A 713 17.17 20.52 36.44
C ARG A 713 16.08 21.35 35.76
N ILE A 714 16.34 22.62 35.49
CA ILE A 714 15.40 23.49 34.74
C ILE A 714 15.16 22.91 33.35
N MET A 715 16.23 22.47 32.67
CA MET A 715 16.10 21.83 31.35
C MET A 715 15.29 20.53 31.42
N ALA A 716 15.54 19.69 32.42
CA ALA A 716 14.80 18.45 32.62
C ALA A 716 13.30 18.71 32.86
N VAL A 717 12.97 19.71 33.70
CA VAL A 717 11.59 20.13 33.95
C VAL A 717 10.96 20.70 32.68
N ALA A 718 11.68 21.55 31.93
CA ALA A 718 11.19 22.10 30.67
C ALA A 718 10.95 21.00 29.62
N GLN A 719 11.86 20.03 29.51
CA GLN A 719 11.69 18.85 28.66
C GLN A 719 10.43 18.07 29.01
N PHE A 720 10.21 17.81 30.30
CA PHE A 720 9.02 17.11 30.76
C PHE A 720 7.73 17.90 30.45
N VAL A 721 7.69 19.19 30.80
CA VAL A 721 6.49 20.04 30.64
C VAL A 721 6.13 20.25 29.17
N LEU A 722 7.12 20.37 28.28
CA LEU A 722 6.88 20.59 26.86
C LEU A 722 6.58 19.30 26.08
N VAL A 723 7.16 18.17 26.47
CA VAL A 723 6.99 16.89 25.76
C VAL A 723 5.81 16.09 26.30
N ALA A 724 5.59 16.04 27.62
CA ALA A 724 4.53 15.20 28.21
C ALA A 724 3.13 15.44 27.62
N PRO A 725 2.68 16.69 27.35
CA PRO A 725 1.35 16.94 26.78
C PRO A 725 1.17 16.42 25.36
N VAL A 726 2.25 16.23 24.60
CA VAL A 726 2.18 15.79 23.19
C VAL A 726 2.37 14.29 22.99
N LEU A 727 2.88 13.58 24.00
CA LEU A 727 3.04 12.11 23.97
C LEU A 727 1.75 11.35 23.62
N PRO A 728 0.53 11.76 24.04
CA PRO A 728 -0.70 11.09 23.64
C PRO A 728 -0.99 11.18 22.13
N PHE A 729 -0.50 12.23 21.45
CA PHE A 729 -0.69 12.44 20.01
C PHE A 729 0.30 11.64 19.15
N LEU A 730 1.36 11.09 19.75
CA LEU A 730 2.38 10.30 19.07
C LEU A 730 2.00 8.83 18.99
N LYS A 731 0.96 8.55 18.21
CA LYS A 731 0.46 7.20 17.93
C LYS A 731 0.65 6.86 16.46
N GLY A 732 0.98 5.60 16.20
CA GLY A 732 0.96 5.04 14.85
C GLY A 732 -0.46 5.11 14.29
N ARG A 733 -0.58 5.34 12.98
CA ARG A 733 -1.85 5.38 12.26
C ARG A 733 -2.40 3.97 12.09
N LEU A 734 -1.53 3.03 11.76
CA LEU A 734 -1.91 1.66 11.40
C LEU A 734 -2.20 0.82 12.65
N PRO A 735 -3.25 -0.02 12.63
CA PRO A 735 -3.53 -0.94 13.74
C PRO A 735 -2.37 -1.94 13.84
N HIS A 736 -1.97 -2.23 15.07
CA HIS A 736 -0.82 -3.09 15.31
C HIS A 736 -1.18 -4.53 14.97
N SER A 737 -0.39 -5.17 14.10
CA SER A 737 -0.48 -6.62 13.88
C SER A 737 -0.38 -7.36 15.22
N HIS A 738 -1.33 -8.26 15.49
CA HIS A 738 -1.40 -9.03 16.72
C HIS A 738 -0.29 -10.09 16.83
N HIS A 739 0.50 -10.32 15.77
CA HIS A 739 1.57 -11.31 15.73
C HIS A 739 2.93 -10.64 15.50
N SER A 740 3.80 -10.68 16.52
CA SER A 740 5.21 -10.27 16.41
C SER A 740 6.05 -11.40 15.81
N VAL A 741 5.96 -11.60 14.48
CA VAL A 741 6.83 -12.54 13.77
C VAL A 741 8.19 -11.90 13.49
N LEU A 742 9.27 -12.65 13.71
CA LEU A 742 10.65 -12.26 13.40
C LEU A 742 10.84 -12.19 11.87
N GLN A 743 10.53 -11.04 11.27
CA GLN A 743 10.90 -10.77 9.89
C GLN A 743 12.44 -10.69 9.78
N PRO A 744 13.09 -11.40 8.84
CA PRO A 744 14.52 -11.28 8.60
C PRO A 744 14.90 -9.82 8.28
N ILE A 745 16.09 -9.38 8.69
CA ILE A 745 16.59 -8.05 8.31
C ILE A 745 16.85 -8.07 6.81
N ASP A 746 16.08 -7.31 6.04
CA ASP A 746 16.32 -7.15 4.61
C ASP A 746 17.61 -6.35 4.39
N LEU A 747 18.66 -7.04 3.94
CA LEU A 747 19.96 -6.46 3.59
C LEU A 747 20.15 -6.38 2.07
N LYS A 748 19.13 -6.72 1.26
CA LYS A 748 19.22 -6.71 -0.21
C LYS A 748 19.59 -5.32 -0.74
N PHE A 749 19.20 -4.25 -0.04
CA PHE A 749 19.53 -2.88 -0.39
C PHE A 749 21.05 -2.61 -0.51
N PHE A 750 21.92 -3.37 0.18
CA PHE A 750 23.38 -3.24 0.05
C PHE A 750 23.90 -3.68 -1.32
N ARG A 751 23.15 -4.51 -2.05
CA ARG A 751 23.50 -4.95 -3.40
C ARG A 751 23.17 -3.90 -4.46
N ALA A 752 22.32 -2.92 -4.14
CA ALA A 752 21.94 -1.87 -5.08
C ALA A 752 23.11 -0.88 -5.27
N PRO A 753 23.62 -0.66 -6.50
CA PRO A 753 24.68 0.32 -6.74
C PRO A 753 24.30 1.74 -6.30
N LEU A 754 23.01 2.10 -6.41
CA LEU A 754 22.47 3.39 -5.99
C LEU A 754 22.62 3.64 -4.47
N PHE A 755 22.59 2.58 -3.66
CA PHE A 755 22.81 2.68 -2.22
C PHE A 755 24.20 3.24 -1.91
N TRP A 756 25.24 2.78 -2.61
CA TRP A 756 26.60 3.25 -2.41
C TRP A 756 26.81 4.67 -2.93
N VAL A 757 26.13 5.07 -4.01
CA VAL A 757 26.16 6.46 -4.50
C VAL A 757 25.56 7.42 -3.47
N PHE A 758 24.37 7.12 -2.94
CA PHE A 758 23.76 7.94 -1.90
C PHE A 758 24.54 7.87 -0.59
N GLY A 759 25.03 6.70 -0.20
CA GLY A 759 25.83 6.50 1.00
C GLY A 759 27.14 7.31 0.99
N LEU A 760 27.87 7.29 -0.13
CA LEU A 760 29.09 8.07 -0.30
C LEU A 760 28.81 9.58 -0.29
N SER A 761 27.76 10.01 -1.02
CA SER A 761 27.31 11.41 -1.01
C SER A 761 26.98 11.88 0.41
N ASN A 762 26.25 11.06 1.18
CA ASN A 762 25.84 11.35 2.55
C ASN A 762 27.02 11.34 3.54
N LEU A 763 27.98 10.43 3.40
CA LEU A 763 29.18 10.40 4.24
C LEU A 763 30.05 11.65 4.03
N CYS A 764 30.30 12.03 2.77
CA CYS A 764 31.03 13.25 2.42
C CYS A 764 30.33 14.50 2.98
N GLN A 765 28.99 14.57 2.82
CA GLN A 765 28.19 15.64 3.39
C GLN A 765 28.29 15.68 4.92
N GLY A 766 28.20 14.52 5.57
CA GLY A 766 28.28 14.37 7.02
C GLY A 766 29.61 14.86 7.61
N LEU A 767 30.72 14.50 6.99
CA LEU A 767 32.07 14.91 7.39
C LEU A 767 32.30 16.42 7.29
N ALA A 768 31.67 17.08 6.32
CA ALA A 768 31.81 18.50 6.07
C ALA A 768 30.82 19.37 6.88
N TYR A 769 29.61 18.86 7.12
CA TYR A 769 28.46 19.63 7.61
C TYR A 769 28.69 20.37 8.92
N TYR A 770 29.34 19.75 9.90
CA TYR A 770 29.45 20.32 11.24
C TYR A 770 30.59 21.34 11.39
N ILE A 771 31.57 21.35 10.47
CA ILE A 771 32.78 22.20 10.58
C ILE A 771 32.41 23.69 10.60
N PRO A 772 31.56 24.23 9.69
CA PRO A 772 31.23 25.64 9.72
C PRO A 772 30.60 26.07 11.04
N SER A 773 29.64 25.31 11.56
CA SER A 773 28.99 25.62 12.84
C SER A 773 29.96 25.66 14.03
N LEU A 774 31.04 24.85 13.98
CA LEU A 774 32.08 24.85 15.01
C LEU A 774 32.98 26.11 14.95
N TYR A 775 33.35 26.57 13.75
CA TYR A 775 34.37 27.61 13.58
C TYR A 775 33.83 28.98 13.17
N LEU A 776 32.56 29.13 12.82
CA LEU A 776 31.93 30.42 12.51
C LEU A 776 32.15 31.46 13.63
N PRO A 777 31.91 31.17 14.92
CA PRO A 777 32.21 32.12 16.00
C PRO A 777 33.70 32.41 16.17
N SER A 778 34.57 31.41 15.94
CA SER A 778 36.02 31.57 16.03
C SER A 778 36.58 32.47 14.92
N ILE A 779 36.06 32.35 13.70
CA ILE A 779 36.42 33.22 12.56
C ILE A 779 35.93 34.65 12.80
N ALA A 780 34.70 34.82 13.32
CA ALA A 780 34.19 36.13 13.71
C ALA A 780 35.10 36.80 14.75
N SER A 781 35.54 36.04 15.76
CA SER A 781 36.48 36.53 16.78
C SER A 781 37.85 36.87 16.18
N ALA A 782 38.36 36.08 15.23
CA ALA A 782 39.62 36.34 14.54
C ALA A 782 39.58 37.61 13.67
N LEU A 783 38.39 38.03 13.22
CA LEU A 783 38.14 39.31 12.53
C LEU A 783 37.97 40.49 13.51
N GLY A 784 38.07 40.26 14.82
CA GLY A 784 37.87 41.29 15.85
C GLY A 784 36.40 41.61 16.14
N LEU A 785 35.45 40.79 15.69
CA LEU A 785 34.03 40.96 15.99
C LEU A 785 33.74 40.49 17.43
N SER A 786 32.70 41.05 18.05
CA SER A 786 32.30 40.64 19.40
C SER A 786 31.76 39.21 19.43
N GLY A 787 31.86 38.54 20.58
CA GLY A 787 31.32 37.19 20.77
C GLY A 787 29.82 37.10 20.47
N THR A 788 29.06 38.17 20.78
CA THR A 788 27.63 38.28 20.44
C THR A 788 27.39 38.24 18.94
N VAL A 789 28.22 38.91 18.14
CA VAL A 789 28.10 38.87 16.67
C VAL A 789 28.42 37.48 16.13
N GLY A 790 29.45 36.81 16.66
CA GLY A 790 29.77 35.43 16.32
C GLY A 790 28.61 34.46 16.62
N ALA A 791 27.95 34.62 17.76
CA ALA A 791 26.77 33.84 18.13
C ALA A 791 25.55 34.13 17.24
N LEU A 792 25.33 35.40 16.86
CA LEU A 792 24.26 35.78 15.93
C LEU A 792 24.47 35.20 14.52
N ILE A 793 25.71 35.13 14.03
CA ILE A 793 26.02 34.46 12.76
C ILE A 793 25.64 32.97 12.85
N LEU A 794 26.04 32.27 13.92
CA LEU A 794 25.67 30.88 14.11
C LEU A 794 24.14 30.69 14.20
N ALA A 795 23.44 31.59 14.89
CA ALA A 795 21.98 31.58 14.95
C ALA A 795 21.35 31.77 13.55
N ALA A 796 21.90 32.65 12.72
CA ALA A 796 21.48 32.84 11.34
C ALA A 796 21.71 31.58 10.49
N ASN A 797 22.84 30.86 10.67
CA ASN A 797 23.07 29.56 10.03
C ASN A 797 21.97 28.56 10.38
N ASN A 798 21.65 28.41 11.67
CA ASN A 798 20.66 27.45 12.15
C ASN A 798 19.25 27.76 11.66
N LEU A 799 18.88 29.06 11.66
CA LEU A 799 17.60 29.51 11.09
C LEU A 799 17.53 29.24 9.58
N ALA A 800 18.60 29.52 8.85
CA ALA A 800 18.65 29.23 7.42
C ALA A 800 18.55 27.72 7.16
N SER A 801 19.15 26.87 8.01
CA SER A 801 18.96 25.41 7.94
C SER A 801 17.51 24.98 8.16
N ALA A 802 16.79 25.58 9.11
CA ALA A 802 15.36 25.29 9.27
C ALA A 802 14.55 25.65 8.00
N VAL A 803 14.83 26.80 7.38
CA VAL A 803 14.22 27.20 6.11
C VAL A 803 14.63 26.26 4.96
N GLY A 804 15.88 25.80 4.95
CA GLY A 804 16.40 24.80 4.03
C GLY A 804 15.63 23.49 4.09
N LEU A 805 15.46 22.95 5.30
CA LEU A 805 14.69 21.72 5.56
C LEU A 805 13.24 21.83 5.06
N LEU A 806 12.56 22.95 5.33
CA LEU A 806 11.19 23.19 4.85
C LEU A 806 11.12 23.30 3.32
N SER A 807 12.02 24.08 2.72
CA SER A 807 12.02 24.34 1.28
C SER A 807 12.38 23.09 0.48
N PHE A 808 13.50 22.44 0.77
CA PHE A 808 13.88 21.20 0.09
C PHE A 808 12.93 20.05 0.42
N GLY A 809 12.42 19.97 1.66
CA GLY A 809 11.37 19.00 2.01
C GLY A 809 10.16 19.13 1.08
N HIS A 810 9.64 20.34 0.89
CA HIS A 810 8.55 20.60 -0.07
C HIS A 810 8.93 20.26 -1.52
N LEU A 811 10.16 20.62 -1.94
CA LEU A 811 10.63 20.35 -3.30
C LEU A 811 10.74 18.86 -3.58
N THR A 812 11.13 18.03 -2.60
CA THR A 812 11.25 16.57 -2.79
C THR A 812 9.92 15.88 -3.07
N ASP A 813 8.80 16.46 -2.63
CA ASP A 813 7.46 15.95 -2.92
C ASP A 813 6.97 16.36 -4.33
N ARG A 814 7.47 17.48 -4.87
CA ARG A 814 7.04 18.03 -6.17
C ARG A 814 7.93 17.62 -7.33
N PHE A 815 9.24 17.54 -7.10
CA PHE A 815 10.22 17.25 -8.13
C PHE A 815 10.50 15.75 -8.21
N LYS A 816 10.24 15.15 -9.37
CA LYS A 816 10.45 13.72 -9.61
C LYS A 816 11.93 13.31 -9.58
N ASN A 817 12.86 14.24 -9.83
CA ASN A 817 14.29 13.96 -9.91
C ASN A 817 15.06 14.44 -8.66
N ILE A 818 15.26 13.53 -7.70
CA ILE A 818 15.97 13.79 -6.45
C ILE A 818 17.46 14.12 -6.66
N TYR A 819 18.09 13.58 -7.71
CA TYR A 819 19.54 13.71 -7.96
C TYR A 819 19.94 15.17 -8.23
N ILE A 820 19.06 15.92 -8.90
CA ILE A 820 19.25 17.36 -9.14
C ILE A 820 19.19 18.14 -7.81
N LEU A 821 18.28 17.76 -6.90
CA LEU A 821 18.17 18.42 -5.60
C LEU A 821 19.39 18.17 -4.71
N ILE A 822 19.93 16.94 -4.72
CA ILE A 822 21.20 16.59 -4.07
C ILE A 822 22.33 17.48 -4.61
N PHE A 823 22.43 17.58 -5.93
CA PHE A 823 23.46 18.39 -6.59
C PHE A 823 23.34 19.86 -6.21
N ILE A 824 22.14 20.45 -6.31
CA ILE A 824 21.93 21.87 -5.97
C ILE A 824 22.29 22.13 -4.51
N SER A 825 21.81 21.32 -3.57
CA SER A 825 22.09 21.47 -2.13
C SER A 825 23.60 21.46 -1.84
N THR A 826 24.34 20.52 -2.43
CA THR A 826 25.75 20.29 -2.10
C THR A 826 26.72 21.14 -2.93
N ALA A 827 26.42 21.39 -4.22
CA ALA A 827 27.22 22.27 -5.07
C ALA A 827 27.13 23.73 -4.62
N VAL A 828 25.94 24.22 -4.24
CA VAL A 828 25.79 25.57 -3.66
C VAL A 828 26.59 25.70 -2.36
N SER A 829 26.54 24.67 -1.50
CA SER A 829 27.34 24.62 -0.27
C SER A 829 28.85 24.66 -0.54
N ALA A 830 29.31 23.94 -1.56
CA ALA A 830 30.72 23.91 -1.95
C ALA A 830 31.19 25.28 -2.46
N VAL A 831 30.43 25.89 -3.38
CA VAL A 831 30.73 27.23 -3.93
C VAL A 831 30.72 28.29 -2.84
N ALA A 832 29.74 28.25 -1.93
CA ALA A 832 29.67 29.16 -0.79
C ALA A 832 30.87 28.99 0.16
N SER A 833 31.33 27.76 0.39
CA SER A 833 32.50 27.47 1.21
C SER A 833 33.78 28.01 0.55
N PHE A 834 34.01 27.71 -0.73
CA PHE A 834 35.21 28.15 -1.42
C PHE A 834 35.27 29.67 -1.60
N GLY A 835 34.15 30.28 -1.97
CA GLY A 835 34.06 31.72 -2.22
C GLY A 835 33.83 32.53 -0.95
N LEU A 836 32.61 32.47 -0.40
CA LEU A 836 32.17 33.39 0.64
C LEU A 836 32.87 33.14 1.98
N TRP A 837 33.09 31.88 2.36
CA TRP A 837 33.78 31.55 3.61
C TRP A 837 35.30 31.71 3.48
N GLY A 838 35.86 31.23 2.37
CA GLY A 838 37.27 31.37 2.06
C GLY A 838 37.76 32.82 2.03
N TYR A 839 36.98 33.72 1.45
CA TYR A 839 37.29 35.16 1.38
C TYR A 839 36.57 35.98 2.46
N SER A 840 36.20 35.37 3.61
CA SER A 840 35.46 36.07 4.65
C SER A 840 36.35 37.05 5.44
N HIS A 841 36.56 38.24 4.88
CA HIS A 841 37.27 39.34 5.55
C HIS A 841 36.33 40.39 6.16
N SER A 842 35.02 40.20 6.02
CA SER A 842 33.98 41.10 6.54
C SER A 842 32.81 40.35 7.17
N LEU A 843 32.07 41.04 8.03
CA LEU A 843 30.82 40.55 8.62
C LEU A 843 29.80 40.14 7.53
N VAL A 844 29.67 40.94 6.47
CA VAL A 844 28.72 40.70 5.38
C VAL A 844 29.02 39.38 4.66
N SER A 845 30.29 39.14 4.29
CA SER A 845 30.70 37.88 3.65
C SER A 845 30.43 36.66 4.53
N LEU A 846 30.68 36.79 5.84
CA LEU A 846 30.51 35.71 6.80
C LEU A 846 29.02 35.40 7.05
N LEU A 847 28.17 36.43 7.12
CA LEU A 847 26.70 36.28 7.22
C LEU A 847 26.11 35.66 5.95
N MET A 848 26.53 36.12 4.77
CA MET A 848 26.07 35.57 3.50
C MET A 848 26.42 34.09 3.37
N PHE A 849 27.67 33.71 3.71
CA PHE A 849 28.07 32.31 3.78
C PHE A 849 27.18 31.53 4.74
N SER A 850 27.02 32.02 5.97
CA SER A 850 26.23 31.38 7.01
C SER A 850 24.78 31.10 6.57
N ILE A 851 24.13 32.05 5.89
CA ILE A 851 22.76 31.87 5.41
C ILE A 851 22.71 30.87 4.25
N ILE A 852 23.59 31.01 3.26
CA ILE A 852 23.58 30.15 2.07
C ILE A 852 23.95 28.72 2.43
N TYR A 853 25.01 28.53 3.23
CA TYR A 853 25.44 27.23 3.70
C TYR A 853 24.40 26.60 4.61
N GLY A 854 23.85 27.37 5.56
CA GLY A 854 22.77 26.90 6.42
C GLY A 854 21.58 26.38 5.61
N TRP A 855 21.08 27.17 4.65
CA TRP A 855 19.97 26.80 3.78
C TRP A 855 20.25 25.56 2.91
N SER A 856 21.41 25.52 2.26
CA SER A 856 21.72 24.47 1.28
C SER A 856 22.25 23.18 1.93
N ALA A 857 23.24 23.26 2.82
CA ALA A 857 23.81 22.10 3.50
C ALA A 857 22.88 21.54 4.59
N GLY A 858 22.14 22.41 5.28
CA GLY A 858 21.20 22.02 6.34
C GLY A 858 20.02 21.21 5.85
N ALA A 859 19.62 21.40 4.59
CA ALA A 859 18.50 20.70 3.98
C ALA A 859 18.73 19.20 3.74
N TYR A 860 19.98 18.74 3.66
CA TYR A 860 20.32 17.44 3.06
C TYR A 860 19.61 16.23 3.70
N ALA A 861 19.34 16.28 5.01
CA ALA A 861 18.72 15.17 5.73
C ALA A 861 17.28 14.84 5.25
N VAL A 862 16.58 15.79 4.61
CA VAL A 862 15.23 15.54 4.04
C VAL A 862 15.25 14.60 2.84
N PHE A 863 16.42 14.30 2.28
CA PHE A 863 16.54 13.37 1.15
C PHE A 863 16.56 11.90 1.58
N TRP A 864 16.95 11.60 2.83
CA TRP A 864 17.09 10.21 3.31
C TRP A 864 15.81 9.35 3.15
N PRO A 865 14.60 9.85 3.47
CA PRO A 865 13.37 9.08 3.27
C PRO A 865 13.15 8.74 1.79
N LYS A 866 13.51 9.66 0.89
CA LYS A 866 13.40 9.45 -0.56
C LYS A 866 14.44 8.44 -1.06
N PHE A 867 15.66 8.44 -0.51
CA PHE A 867 16.67 7.43 -0.81
C PHE A 867 16.15 6.03 -0.48
N GLY A 868 15.51 5.87 0.69
CA GLY A 868 14.85 4.64 1.07
C GLY A 868 13.82 4.19 0.04
N SER A 869 12.87 5.06 -0.32
CA SER A 869 11.81 4.73 -1.30
C SER A 869 12.30 4.42 -2.72
N ILE A 870 13.54 4.80 -3.06
CA ILE A 870 14.14 4.52 -4.38
C ILE A 870 14.87 3.17 -4.39
N ILE A 871 15.42 2.76 -3.25
CA ILE A 871 16.32 1.60 -3.14
C ILE A 871 15.58 0.34 -2.66
N SER A 872 14.60 0.49 -1.77
CA SER A 872 13.93 -0.63 -1.11
C SER A 872 12.46 -0.33 -0.88
N GLU A 873 11.64 -1.39 -0.91
CA GLU A 873 10.22 -1.36 -0.57
C GLU A 873 10.01 -1.02 0.92
N ASP A 874 10.94 -1.42 1.79
CA ASP A 874 11.03 -0.94 3.17
C ASP A 874 12.06 0.21 3.24
N PRO A 875 11.61 1.49 3.30
CA PRO A 875 12.53 2.62 3.31
C PRO A 875 13.30 2.79 4.64
N GLN A 876 12.85 2.15 5.73
CA GLN A 876 13.35 2.41 7.08
C GLN A 876 14.80 1.91 7.33
N PRO A 877 15.22 0.71 6.87
CA PRO A 877 16.61 0.26 6.97
C PRO A 877 17.59 1.17 6.21
N VAL A 878 17.21 1.62 5.00
CA VAL A 878 18.04 2.54 4.19
C VAL A 878 18.18 3.88 4.91
N TYR A 879 17.08 4.45 5.42
CA TYR A 879 17.11 5.65 6.25
C TYR A 879 18.08 5.51 7.43
N SER A 880 18.00 4.37 8.13
CA SER A 880 18.82 4.09 9.31
C SER A 880 20.32 4.00 8.97
N MET A 881 20.64 3.53 7.76
CA MET A 881 22.01 3.49 7.26
C MET A 881 22.53 4.87 6.81
N MET A 882 21.66 5.73 6.27
CA MET A 882 22.01 7.13 5.98
C MET A 882 22.26 7.91 7.29
N SER A 883 21.41 7.69 8.30
CA SER A 883 21.60 8.19 9.66
C SER A 883 22.95 7.73 10.24
N PHE A 884 23.30 6.44 10.10
CA PHE A 884 24.59 5.90 10.52
C PHE A 884 25.78 6.60 9.85
N GLY A 885 25.73 6.80 8.53
CA GLY A 885 26.78 7.53 7.80
C GLY A 885 26.96 8.97 8.28
N LYS A 886 25.86 9.66 8.64
CA LYS A 886 25.89 10.99 9.25
C LYS A 886 26.55 10.97 10.63
N GLY A 887 26.29 9.94 11.43
CA GLY A 887 26.89 9.71 12.74
C GLY A 887 28.41 9.53 12.69
N ILE A 888 28.92 8.78 11.71
CA ILE A 888 30.37 8.66 11.47
C ILE A 888 30.97 10.05 11.22
N GLY A 889 30.33 10.84 10.35
CA GLY A 889 30.74 12.22 10.08
C GLY A 889 30.85 13.03 11.37
N ASN A 890 29.78 13.06 12.17
CA ASN A 890 29.71 13.85 13.40
C ASN A 890 30.85 13.54 14.40
N ILE A 891 31.23 12.27 14.61
CA ILE A 891 32.34 11.90 15.49
C ILE A 891 33.68 12.34 14.92
N VAL A 892 33.91 12.05 13.64
CA VAL A 892 35.21 12.19 13.00
C VAL A 892 35.53 13.66 12.67
N THR A 893 34.51 14.48 12.46
CA THR A 893 34.66 15.91 12.13
C THR A 893 35.45 16.69 13.20
N GLY A 894 35.24 16.42 14.49
CA GLY A 894 35.95 17.12 15.57
C GLY A 894 37.48 16.97 15.47
N PRO A 895 38.03 15.73 15.59
CA PRO A 895 39.46 15.48 15.49
C PRO A 895 40.08 15.92 14.15
N ILE A 896 39.42 15.65 13.02
CA ILE A 896 39.93 16.07 11.70
C ILE A 896 40.05 17.59 11.65
N SER A 897 39.00 18.31 12.03
CA SER A 897 39.01 19.76 11.92
C SER A 897 40.03 20.41 12.87
N ALA A 898 40.27 19.84 14.05
CA ALA A 898 41.28 20.33 14.98
C ALA A 898 42.70 20.27 14.37
N LEU A 899 43.02 19.21 13.61
CA LEU A 899 44.30 19.07 12.91
C LEU A 899 44.45 20.08 11.75
N LEU A 900 43.34 20.47 11.14
CA LEU A 900 43.31 21.41 10.01
C LEU A 900 43.45 22.88 10.44
N VAL A 901 43.20 23.21 11.71
CA VAL A 901 43.11 24.61 12.23
C VAL A 901 44.30 24.95 13.15
N THR A 902 45.50 24.55 12.74
CA THR A 902 46.75 24.68 13.52
C THR A 902 47.61 25.89 13.13
N ARG A 903 47.35 26.51 11.97
CA ARG A 903 48.13 27.65 11.45
C ARG A 903 47.82 28.96 12.21
N PRO A 904 48.75 29.94 12.24
CA PRO A 904 48.48 31.26 12.82
C PRO A 904 47.48 32.07 11.97
N VAL A 905 46.80 33.03 12.60
CA VAL A 905 45.84 33.91 11.93
C VAL A 905 46.58 34.97 11.09
N GLN A 906 46.19 35.11 9.83
CA GLN A 906 46.67 36.10 8.86
C GLN A 906 45.46 36.77 8.17
N LEU A 907 45.17 38.02 8.53
CA LEU A 907 43.93 38.71 8.16
C LEU A 907 43.67 38.85 6.66
N SER A 908 44.72 38.96 5.84
CA SER A 908 44.61 39.12 4.38
C SER A 908 44.62 37.80 3.60
N ALA A 909 44.91 36.68 4.27
CA ALA A 909 44.98 35.37 3.63
C ALA A 909 43.59 34.74 3.49
N TYR A 910 43.47 33.81 2.54
CA TYR A 910 42.30 32.94 2.42
C TYR A 910 42.06 32.19 3.74
N GLY A 911 40.81 32.10 4.20
CA GLY A 911 40.45 31.48 5.48
C GLY A 911 41.19 32.06 6.68
N LEU A 912 41.62 33.32 6.60
CA LEU A 912 42.50 33.98 7.57
C LEU A 912 43.80 33.20 7.84
N GLY A 913 44.28 32.38 6.89
CA GLY A 913 45.43 31.47 7.00
C GLY A 913 45.21 30.27 7.94
N ARG A 914 44.64 30.52 9.13
CA ARG A 914 44.35 29.51 10.16
C ARG A 914 43.30 28.49 9.73
N PHE A 915 42.24 28.94 9.06
CA PHE A 915 41.08 28.10 8.73
C PHE A 915 41.10 27.61 7.28
N GLU A 916 42.05 28.07 6.46
CA GLU A 916 42.19 27.69 5.05
C GLU A 916 42.09 26.17 4.81
N PRO A 917 42.86 25.30 5.50
CA PRO A 917 42.78 23.86 5.24
C PRO A 917 41.41 23.27 5.57
N ALA A 918 40.74 23.79 6.62
CA ALA A 918 39.40 23.35 7.00
C ALA A 918 38.34 23.81 5.97
N ILE A 919 38.46 25.02 5.42
CA ILE A 919 37.55 25.54 4.41
C ILE A 919 37.70 24.76 3.09
N ILE A 920 38.94 24.51 2.67
CA ILE A 920 39.21 23.69 1.46
C ILE A 920 38.64 22.29 1.65
N PHE A 921 38.86 21.68 2.82
CA PHE A 921 38.32 20.36 3.14
C PHE A 921 36.79 20.32 3.06
N VAL A 922 36.10 21.30 3.64
CA VAL A 922 34.62 21.40 3.58
C VAL A 922 34.15 21.58 2.14
N GLY A 923 34.74 22.52 1.39
CA GLY A 923 34.37 22.76 0.00
C GLY A 923 34.57 21.53 -0.88
N SER A 924 35.70 20.83 -0.73
CA SER A 924 36.03 19.62 -1.49
C SER A 924 35.07 18.48 -1.18
N LEU A 925 34.76 18.24 0.09
CA LEU A 925 33.82 17.17 0.48
C LEU A 925 32.38 17.48 0.04
N MET A 926 31.94 18.74 0.10
CA MET A 926 30.64 19.13 -0.44
C MET A 926 30.59 18.96 -1.97
N LEU A 927 31.68 19.27 -2.67
CA LEU A 927 31.79 19.00 -4.11
C LEU A 927 31.79 17.50 -4.42
N CYS A 928 32.50 16.67 -3.65
CA CYS A 928 32.44 15.22 -3.76
C CYS A 928 31.02 14.70 -3.49
N SER A 929 30.31 15.27 -2.53
CA SER A 929 28.91 14.93 -2.26
C SER A 929 27.99 15.24 -3.46
N SER A 930 28.27 16.31 -4.21
CA SER A 930 27.49 16.67 -5.40
C SER A 930 27.59 15.65 -6.54
N LEU A 931 28.65 14.82 -6.56
CA LEU A 931 28.78 13.70 -7.49
C LEU A 931 27.71 12.61 -7.28
N GLY A 932 26.92 12.70 -6.20
CA GLY A 932 25.69 11.91 -6.05
C GLY A 932 24.74 12.04 -7.26
N ILE A 933 24.84 13.11 -8.06
CA ILE A 933 24.12 13.27 -9.33
C ILE A 933 24.40 12.15 -10.34
N ILE A 934 25.56 11.48 -10.27
CA ILE A 934 25.93 10.34 -11.12
C ILE A 934 24.95 9.16 -10.93
N GLY A 935 24.24 9.12 -9.80
CA GLY A 935 23.14 8.18 -9.60
C GLY A 935 22.02 8.31 -10.64
N TRP A 936 21.84 9.48 -11.27
CA TRP A 936 20.83 9.68 -12.31
C TRP A 936 21.11 8.87 -13.59
N PRO A 937 22.26 9.05 -14.28
CA PRO A 937 22.58 8.21 -15.44
C PRO A 937 22.73 6.73 -15.06
N LEU A 938 23.23 6.42 -13.86
CA LEU A 938 23.31 5.04 -13.37
C LEU A 938 21.93 4.40 -13.22
N LYS A 939 20.94 5.13 -12.66
CA LYS A 939 19.55 4.66 -12.60
C LYS A 939 18.99 4.41 -13.99
N GLN A 940 19.23 5.31 -14.94
CA GLN A 940 18.77 5.13 -16.33
C GLN A 940 19.43 3.92 -17.01
N TYR A 941 20.72 3.70 -16.77
CA TYR A 941 21.43 2.52 -17.27
C TYR A 941 20.87 1.23 -16.67
N LEU A 942 20.67 1.18 -15.34
CA LEU A 942 20.12 0.02 -14.64
C LEU A 942 18.69 -0.32 -15.07
N VAL A 943 17.89 0.69 -15.42
CA VAL A 943 16.54 0.50 -15.98
C VAL A 943 16.59 0.01 -17.43
N ARG A 944 17.60 0.40 -18.21
CA ARG A 944 17.78 -0.06 -19.60
C ARG A 944 18.43 -1.45 -19.72
N SER A 945 19.13 -1.89 -18.69
CA SER A 945 19.81 -3.19 -18.63
C SER A 945 18.96 -4.31 -18.02
N ARG A 946 17.75 -3.96 -17.54
CA ARG A 946 16.68 -4.87 -17.18
C ARG A 946 15.69 -4.87 -18.33
#